data_AF-A0AA38W0K0-F1
#
_entry.id   AF-A0AA38W0K0-F1
#
_cell.length_a   1.000
_cell.length_b   1.000
_cell.length_c   1.000
_cell.angle_alpha   90.00
_cell.angle_beta   90.00
_cell.angle_gamma   90.00
#
_symmetry.space_group_name_H-M   'P 1'
#
loop_
_entity.id
_entity.type
_entity.pdbx_description
1 polymer ?
#
loop_
_entity_poly.entity_id
_entity_poly.type
_entity_poly.pdbx_seq_one_letter_code
_entity_poly.pdbx_strand_id
1 'polypeptide(L)'
;MGKLKRSSHKTKSDPSFDQPLQLLHVDLCGPIAVQSLNGKKYILVLVDEFSRFTWVEFVKKKYQVHVLLINLLKRLQVFHGLQVKVIRSDNAPRTPQQNGVVERKNRTIVEAARTMLNASGLPLTFWAEAVSTACYTHNRSLVVKRFEKTPYHLLESVGKFDPKGDSAIFIGYAWDTVAYRVYIPRIKLVVVSTNVRFDDSFQVTQEKFTTELKKQVEASSKATISENLENLFQECKTEPNKVSNELTDPFWIEAMQDELLQFERNKVWSLTSLPAGKSAIGNKWVFRNKKDENGVVIRNKARLVAQGYCQEEGIDYEETFAPVARLEAIRIFLAYAAHRGFKVYQMDVKSAFLNGKLKEEVYVKQPPGFHSEKYPNHVYFLDKALYGLKQAPEPVDDIIFGSTDISLCQYFESLMQKEFEMSMMGELTFFLGFKLCNLQKESSSIKPNMFKMYQSDPKESHMLAVKRILRYLKKTPSLGLWYPLHSGFDLLPYTDSDYGGCQVDRKSTSGSCHFLGGKIVSWSSKKQNCVSTSTAEAEYVAAASCCSQALWMQTQLHDYGYTFNKIPILCDNKSAIAISENPVQHSKTKHIDIRYHFLKHQVEEGNVDMYFVNIEFQLADLFTKALDEKRFTFLIEKIGMTGPLP
;
A
#
# COMPACT_ATOMS: atom_id res chain seq x y z
N MET A 1 -1.11 -68.14 -27.59
CA MET A 1 -0.21 -67.13 -26.98
C MET A 1 -1.00 -65.85 -26.73
N GLY A 2 -1.35 -65.57 -25.47
CA GLY A 2 -2.11 -64.36 -25.10
C GLY A 2 -1.22 -63.11 -25.11
N LYS A 3 -1.72 -62.00 -25.67
CA LYS A 3 -1.03 -60.70 -25.62
C LYS A 3 -0.82 -60.29 -24.16
N LEU A 4 0.43 -60.17 -23.73
CA LEU A 4 0.82 -59.63 -22.43
C LEU A 4 0.16 -58.26 -22.21
N LYS A 5 -0.70 -58.16 -21.18
CA LYS A 5 -1.22 -56.86 -20.72
C LYS A 5 -0.07 -56.10 -20.06
N ARG A 6 0.31 -54.97 -20.67
CA ARG A 6 1.30 -54.04 -20.13
C ARG A 6 0.84 -53.54 -18.75
N SER A 7 1.69 -53.65 -17.74
CA SER A 7 1.44 -53.14 -16.38
C SER A 7 1.09 -51.65 -16.41
N SER A 8 0.03 -51.24 -15.69
CA SER A 8 -0.30 -49.82 -15.51
C SER A 8 0.83 -49.12 -14.73
N HIS A 9 1.36 -48.04 -15.30
CA HIS A 9 2.41 -47.27 -14.64
C HIS A 9 1.85 -46.39 -13.52
N LYS A 10 2.63 -46.21 -12.44
CA LYS A 10 2.31 -45.31 -11.34
C LYS A 10 2.14 -43.87 -11.88
N THR A 11 1.03 -43.22 -11.54
CA THR A 11 0.80 -41.80 -11.81
C THR A 11 1.87 -40.98 -11.08
N LYS A 12 2.60 -40.11 -11.81
CA LYS A 12 3.51 -39.13 -11.19
C LYS A 12 2.71 -38.24 -10.23
N SER A 13 3.08 -38.23 -8.94
CA SER A 13 2.44 -37.43 -7.89
C SER A 13 2.64 -35.93 -8.13
N ASP A 14 3.87 -35.53 -8.46
CA ASP A 14 4.26 -34.11 -8.46
C ASP A 14 4.52 -33.56 -9.87
N PRO A 15 4.17 -32.29 -10.16
CA PRO A 15 4.57 -31.64 -11.39
C PRO A 15 6.09 -31.44 -11.41
N SER A 16 6.71 -31.52 -12.58
CA SER A 16 8.12 -31.13 -12.74
C SER A 16 8.32 -29.61 -12.80
N PHE A 17 7.24 -28.81 -12.72
CA PHE A 17 7.21 -27.37 -13.02
C PHE A 17 6.11 -26.66 -12.21
N ASP A 18 6.40 -25.46 -11.71
CA ASP A 18 5.55 -24.75 -10.71
C ASP A 18 4.66 -23.65 -11.31
N GLN A 19 4.75 -23.38 -12.62
CA GLN A 19 3.98 -22.33 -13.29
C GLN A 19 3.45 -22.78 -14.67
N PRO A 20 2.34 -22.19 -15.16
CA PRO A 20 1.87 -22.37 -16.53
C PRO A 20 2.93 -21.97 -17.57
N LEU A 21 2.86 -22.57 -18.76
CA LEU A 21 3.72 -22.29 -19.93
C LEU A 21 5.19 -22.71 -19.78
N GLN A 22 5.62 -23.28 -18.65
CA GLN A 22 7.00 -23.75 -18.48
C GLN A 22 7.32 -24.97 -19.36
N LEU A 23 6.36 -25.87 -19.58
CA LEU A 23 6.52 -27.02 -20.45
C LEU A 23 5.29 -27.21 -21.34
N LEU A 24 5.50 -27.11 -22.66
CA LEU A 24 4.48 -27.34 -23.67
C LEU A 24 4.75 -28.65 -24.42
N HIS A 25 3.74 -29.52 -24.46
CA HIS A 25 3.72 -30.71 -25.30
C HIS A 25 3.05 -30.38 -26.62
N VAL A 26 3.75 -30.63 -27.73
CA VAL A 26 3.29 -30.30 -29.08
C VAL A 26 3.22 -31.58 -29.91
N ASP A 27 2.12 -31.73 -30.65
CA ASP A 27 1.94 -32.83 -31.60
C ASP A 27 1.14 -32.38 -32.83
N LEU A 28 1.42 -33.01 -33.97
CA LEU A 28 0.73 -32.76 -35.23
C LEU A 28 -0.08 -33.99 -35.62
N CYS A 29 -1.39 -33.94 -35.35
CA CYS A 29 -2.31 -35.01 -35.69
C CYS A 29 -2.78 -34.90 -37.15
N GLY A 30 -2.55 -35.94 -37.96
CA GLY A 30 -3.05 -36.05 -39.33
C GLY A 30 -2.17 -36.93 -40.24
N PRO A 31 -2.53 -37.11 -41.52
CA PRO A 31 -3.62 -36.44 -42.23
C PRO A 31 -5.00 -37.03 -41.93
N ILE A 32 -6.01 -36.16 -41.78
CA ILE A 32 -7.40 -36.58 -41.67
C ILE A 32 -7.93 -36.91 -43.08
N ALA A 33 -8.60 -38.06 -43.22
CA ALA A 33 -9.08 -38.57 -44.50
C ALA A 33 -10.06 -37.62 -45.21
N VAL A 34 -10.93 -36.97 -44.44
CA VAL A 34 -11.89 -35.97 -44.93
C VAL A 34 -11.31 -34.57 -44.75
N GLN A 35 -11.31 -33.75 -45.80
CA GLN A 35 -10.86 -32.37 -45.72
C GLN A 35 -11.91 -31.49 -45.02
N SER A 36 -11.47 -30.49 -44.25
CA SER A 36 -12.42 -29.53 -43.70
C SER A 36 -12.98 -28.61 -44.79
N LEU A 37 -14.03 -27.82 -44.48
CA LEU A 37 -14.60 -26.81 -45.39
C LEU A 37 -13.55 -25.89 -46.04
N ASN A 38 -12.50 -25.54 -45.28
CA ASN A 38 -11.41 -24.69 -45.73
C ASN A 38 -10.19 -25.47 -46.24
N GLY A 39 -10.32 -26.77 -46.54
CA GLY A 39 -9.25 -27.61 -47.08
C GLY A 39 -8.13 -27.94 -46.10
N LYS A 40 -8.36 -27.85 -44.78
CA LYS A 40 -7.39 -28.23 -43.75
C LYS A 40 -7.30 -29.76 -43.67
N LYS A 41 -6.12 -30.29 -43.32
CA LYS A 41 -5.84 -31.74 -43.24
C LYS A 41 -5.16 -32.17 -41.95
N TYR A 42 -4.57 -31.22 -41.20
CA TYR A 42 -3.79 -31.48 -40.00
C TYR A 42 -4.28 -30.62 -38.84
N ILE A 43 -4.13 -31.16 -37.64
CA ILE A 43 -4.44 -30.51 -36.36
C ILE A 43 -3.12 -30.38 -35.60
N LEU A 44 -2.69 -29.15 -35.36
CA LEU A 44 -1.60 -28.85 -34.44
C LEU A 44 -2.20 -28.72 -33.03
N VAL A 45 -1.74 -29.55 -32.09
CA VAL A 45 -2.22 -29.53 -30.71
C VAL A 45 -1.08 -29.20 -29.77
N LEU A 46 -1.32 -28.24 -28.88
CA LEU A 46 -0.40 -27.84 -27.83
C LEU A 46 -1.06 -28.04 -26.48
N VAL A 47 -0.38 -28.68 -25.54
CA VAL A 47 -0.89 -28.94 -24.19
C VAL A 47 0.12 -28.44 -23.17
N ASP A 48 -0.33 -27.60 -22.25
CA ASP A 48 0.47 -27.18 -21.11
C ASP A 48 0.52 -28.28 -20.03
N GLU A 49 1.71 -28.56 -19.51
CA GLU A 49 1.90 -29.62 -18.50
C GLU A 49 1.24 -29.27 -17.16
N PHE A 50 1.29 -27.99 -16.77
CA PHE A 50 0.83 -27.50 -15.47
C PHE A 50 -0.70 -27.35 -15.43
N SER A 51 -1.25 -26.48 -16.27
CA SER A 51 -2.68 -26.16 -16.32
C SER A 51 -3.52 -27.21 -17.06
N ARG A 52 -2.89 -28.07 -17.87
CA ARG A 52 -3.57 -28.96 -18.84
C ARG A 52 -4.40 -28.21 -19.89
N PHE A 53 -4.19 -26.91 -20.02
CA PHE A 53 -4.82 -26.10 -21.05
C PHE A 53 -4.35 -26.57 -22.42
N THR A 54 -5.30 -26.71 -23.35
CA THR A 54 -5.03 -27.20 -24.69
C THR A 54 -5.32 -26.11 -25.73
N TRP A 55 -4.42 -25.90 -26.66
CA TRP A 55 -4.62 -25.06 -27.85
C TRP A 55 -4.64 -25.93 -29.10
N VAL A 56 -5.49 -25.58 -30.06
CA VAL A 56 -5.63 -26.30 -31.32
C VAL A 56 -5.61 -25.33 -32.48
N GLU A 57 -4.79 -25.61 -33.49
CA GLU A 57 -4.66 -24.84 -34.73
C GLU A 57 -4.77 -25.77 -35.96
N PHE A 58 -5.39 -25.31 -37.04
CA PHE A 58 -5.70 -26.15 -38.21
C PHE A 58 -4.86 -25.80 -39.44
N VAL A 59 -4.24 -26.81 -40.04
CA VAL A 59 -3.20 -26.63 -41.06
C VAL A 59 -3.50 -27.40 -42.35
N LYS A 60 -3.20 -26.82 -43.52
CA LYS A 60 -3.37 -27.47 -44.84
C LYS A 60 -2.20 -28.41 -45.16
N LYS A 61 -0.97 -27.91 -44.98
CA LYS A 61 0.28 -28.61 -45.33
C LYS A 61 1.27 -28.54 -44.15
N LYS A 62 2.05 -29.61 -43.93
CA LYS A 62 2.95 -29.74 -42.77
C LYS A 62 3.95 -28.58 -42.61
N TYR A 63 4.45 -27.98 -43.70
CA TYR A 63 5.44 -26.89 -43.61
C TYR A 63 4.90 -25.62 -42.92
N GLN A 64 3.57 -25.39 -42.94
CA GLN A 64 2.96 -24.21 -42.33
C GLN A 64 3.02 -24.25 -40.80
N VAL A 65 3.24 -25.43 -40.22
CA VAL A 65 3.27 -25.66 -38.77
C VAL A 65 4.37 -24.84 -38.11
N HIS A 66 5.56 -24.75 -38.72
CA HIS A 66 6.69 -24.03 -38.13
C HIS A 66 6.38 -22.53 -37.89
N VAL A 67 5.84 -21.86 -38.92
CA VAL A 67 5.49 -20.44 -38.84
C VAL A 67 4.33 -20.21 -37.86
N LEU A 68 3.31 -21.08 -37.90
CA LEU A 68 2.16 -20.98 -37.00
C LEU A 68 2.56 -21.22 -35.53
N LEU A 69 3.45 -22.17 -35.27
CA LEU A 69 3.94 -22.48 -33.94
C LEU A 69 4.71 -21.29 -33.35
N ILE A 70 5.64 -20.68 -34.11
CA ILE A 70 6.38 -19.49 -33.65
C ILE A 70 5.43 -18.34 -33.34
N ASN A 71 4.47 -18.06 -34.23
CA ASN A 71 3.51 -16.99 -34.03
C ASN A 71 2.59 -17.26 -32.84
N LEU A 72 2.18 -18.50 -32.62
CA LEU A 72 1.38 -18.89 -31.46
C LEU A 72 2.18 -18.73 -30.16
N LEU A 73 3.43 -19.19 -30.10
CA LEU A 73 4.27 -19.06 -28.91
C LEU A 73 4.53 -17.59 -28.56
N LYS A 74 4.85 -16.74 -29.54
CA LYS A 74 4.99 -15.29 -29.35
C LYS A 74 3.71 -14.67 -28.81
N ARG A 75 2.54 -15.03 -29.37
CA ARG A 75 1.24 -14.57 -28.87
C ARG A 75 1.01 -14.98 -27.41
N LEU A 76 1.29 -16.24 -27.06
CA LEU A 76 1.11 -16.75 -25.69
C LEU A 76 2.04 -16.06 -24.69
N GLN A 77 3.30 -15.80 -25.07
CA GLN A 77 4.26 -15.09 -24.22
C GLN A 77 3.84 -13.65 -23.97
N VAL A 78 3.37 -12.94 -25.02
CA VAL A 78 2.89 -11.56 -24.90
C VAL A 78 1.58 -11.48 -24.10
N PHE A 79 0.65 -12.39 -24.36
CA PHE A 79 -0.69 -12.35 -23.75
C PHE A 79 -0.68 -12.64 -22.25
N HIS A 80 0.12 -13.64 -21.82
CA HIS A 80 0.18 -14.05 -20.41
C HIS A 80 1.38 -13.45 -19.65
N GLY A 81 2.31 -12.77 -20.33
CA GLY A 81 3.52 -12.22 -19.69
C GLY A 81 4.45 -13.30 -19.08
N LEU A 82 4.32 -14.55 -19.52
CA LEU A 82 5.07 -15.71 -19.03
C LEU A 82 5.98 -16.26 -20.14
N GLN A 83 7.19 -16.68 -19.79
CA GLN A 83 8.14 -17.26 -20.75
C GLN A 83 7.95 -18.77 -20.91
N VAL A 84 7.95 -19.21 -22.17
CA VAL A 84 7.96 -20.64 -22.51
C VAL A 84 9.37 -21.18 -22.34
N LYS A 85 9.59 -22.09 -21.37
CA LYS A 85 10.94 -22.62 -21.08
C LYS A 85 11.30 -23.82 -21.94
N VAL A 86 10.39 -24.79 -22.07
CA VAL A 86 10.65 -26.04 -22.78
C VAL A 86 9.48 -26.41 -23.68
N ILE A 87 9.79 -26.80 -24.92
CA ILE A 87 8.84 -27.37 -25.87
C ILE A 87 9.26 -28.81 -26.15
N ARG A 88 8.32 -29.73 -26.02
CA ARG A 88 8.52 -31.14 -26.36
C ARG A 88 7.72 -31.47 -27.61
N SER A 89 8.44 -31.83 -28.67
CA SER A 89 7.91 -32.45 -29.89
C SER A 89 8.51 -33.85 -30.07
N ASP A 90 7.90 -34.62 -30.96
CA ASP A 90 8.06 -36.05 -31.26
C ASP A 90 9.45 -36.48 -31.82
N ASN A 91 10.48 -35.63 -31.79
CA ASN A 91 11.76 -35.89 -32.45
C ASN A 91 12.88 -36.47 -31.55
N ALA A 92 12.56 -37.14 -30.44
CA ALA A 92 13.57 -37.84 -29.63
C ALA A 92 13.54 -39.37 -29.92
N PRO A 93 14.48 -39.91 -30.73
CA PRO A 93 14.62 -41.35 -30.86
C PRO A 93 14.89 -41.94 -29.48
N ARG A 94 14.11 -42.95 -29.07
CA ARG A 94 14.21 -43.74 -27.81
C ARG A 94 13.33 -43.29 -26.61
N THR A 95 12.53 -42.23 -26.69
CA THR A 95 11.61 -41.83 -25.58
C THR A 95 10.14 -41.56 -25.97
N PRO A 96 9.43 -42.49 -26.65
CA PRO A 96 8.02 -42.31 -27.02
C PRO A 96 7.07 -42.12 -25.82
N GLN A 97 7.50 -42.46 -24.60
CA GLN A 97 6.72 -42.33 -23.37
C GLN A 97 6.53 -40.88 -22.92
N GLN A 98 7.37 -39.96 -23.39
CA GLN A 98 7.38 -38.56 -22.93
C GLN A 98 6.33 -37.68 -23.61
N ASN A 99 5.81 -38.06 -24.79
CA ASN A 99 4.75 -37.30 -25.50
C ASN A 99 3.33 -37.85 -25.29
N GLY A 100 3.17 -38.88 -24.45
CA GLY A 100 1.87 -39.51 -24.20
C GLY A 100 0.81 -38.61 -23.56
N VAL A 101 1.15 -37.40 -23.13
CA VAL A 101 0.20 -36.39 -22.62
C VAL A 101 -0.61 -35.78 -23.77
N VAL A 102 0.05 -35.28 -24.81
CA VAL A 102 -0.62 -34.65 -25.96
C VAL A 102 -1.27 -35.72 -26.84
N GLU A 103 -0.68 -36.90 -27.02
CA GLU A 103 -1.31 -37.99 -27.79
C GLU A 103 -2.65 -38.46 -27.19
N ARG A 104 -2.72 -38.56 -25.85
CA ARG A 104 -3.99 -38.87 -25.16
C ARG A 104 -4.99 -37.73 -25.35
N LYS A 105 -4.55 -36.49 -25.27
CA LYS A 105 -5.41 -35.32 -25.51
C LYS A 105 -5.95 -35.29 -26.94
N ASN A 106 -5.13 -35.62 -27.93
CA ASN A 106 -5.52 -35.72 -29.33
C ASN A 106 -6.65 -36.73 -29.51
N ARG A 107 -6.52 -37.91 -28.89
CA ARG A 107 -7.59 -38.92 -28.90
C ARG A 107 -8.88 -38.39 -28.29
N THR A 108 -8.81 -37.79 -27.09
CA THR A 108 -9.99 -37.26 -26.40
C THR A 108 -10.71 -36.18 -27.21
N ILE A 109 -9.98 -35.21 -27.77
CA ILE A 109 -10.58 -34.11 -28.54
C ILE A 109 -11.19 -34.63 -29.84
N VAL A 110 -10.51 -35.55 -30.54
CA VAL A 110 -11.02 -36.13 -31.79
C VAL A 110 -12.25 -37.00 -31.54
N GLU A 111 -12.27 -37.80 -30.47
CA GLU A 111 -13.44 -38.61 -30.09
C GLU A 111 -14.63 -37.72 -29.72
N ALA A 112 -14.41 -36.68 -28.91
CA ALA A 112 -15.45 -35.72 -28.55
C ALA A 112 -16.02 -35.02 -29.81
N ALA A 113 -15.16 -34.57 -30.72
CA ALA A 113 -15.58 -33.96 -31.98
C ALA A 113 -16.42 -34.92 -32.85
N ARG A 114 -16.02 -36.19 -32.96
CA ARG A 114 -16.80 -37.20 -33.69
C ARG A 114 -18.17 -37.44 -33.06
N THR A 115 -18.25 -37.51 -31.73
CA THR A 115 -19.54 -37.68 -31.04
C THR A 115 -20.46 -36.49 -31.22
N MET A 116 -19.93 -35.26 -31.17
CA MET A 116 -20.70 -34.04 -31.40
C MET A 116 -21.23 -33.97 -32.83
N LEU A 117 -20.39 -34.29 -33.82
CA LEU A 117 -20.81 -34.31 -35.23
C LEU A 117 -21.92 -35.34 -35.46
N ASN A 118 -21.74 -36.56 -34.94
CA ASN A 118 -22.72 -37.63 -35.07
C ASN A 118 -24.06 -37.27 -34.42
N ALA A 119 -24.04 -36.66 -33.23
CA ALA A 119 -25.25 -36.23 -32.53
C ALA A 119 -25.97 -35.07 -33.25
N SER A 120 -25.22 -34.15 -33.85
CA SER A 120 -25.77 -32.99 -34.57
C SER A 120 -26.27 -33.32 -35.99
N GLY A 121 -25.94 -34.49 -36.54
CA GLY A 121 -26.24 -34.86 -37.92
C GLY A 121 -25.44 -34.07 -38.97
N LEU A 122 -24.38 -33.35 -38.58
CA LEU A 122 -23.57 -32.54 -39.50
C LEU A 122 -22.55 -33.39 -40.29
N PRO A 123 -22.24 -33.00 -41.54
CA PRO A 123 -21.21 -33.68 -42.34
C PRO A 123 -19.83 -33.67 -41.67
N LEU A 124 -19.03 -34.70 -41.96
CA LEU A 124 -17.65 -34.82 -41.44
C LEU A 124 -16.74 -33.66 -41.88
N THR A 125 -17.10 -32.85 -42.87
CA THR A 125 -16.35 -31.65 -43.29
C THR A 125 -16.26 -30.56 -42.22
N PHE A 126 -17.13 -30.59 -41.21
CA PHE A 126 -17.13 -29.68 -40.05
C PHE A 126 -16.22 -30.15 -38.91
N TRP A 127 -15.33 -31.11 -39.16
CA TRP A 127 -14.47 -31.67 -38.13
C TRP A 127 -13.56 -30.63 -37.46
N ALA A 128 -13.13 -29.58 -38.17
CA ALA A 128 -12.26 -28.56 -37.60
C ALA A 128 -13.02 -27.71 -36.55
N GLU A 129 -14.23 -27.31 -36.87
CA GLU A 129 -15.13 -26.55 -36.00
C GLU A 129 -15.55 -27.37 -34.78
N ALA A 130 -15.85 -28.67 -34.99
CA ALA A 130 -16.16 -29.60 -33.91
C ALA A 130 -14.97 -29.83 -32.97
N VAL A 131 -13.75 -29.97 -33.51
CA VAL A 131 -12.52 -30.09 -32.71
C VAL A 131 -12.24 -28.81 -31.91
N SER A 132 -12.42 -27.64 -32.52
CA SER A 132 -12.27 -26.35 -31.83
C SER A 132 -13.25 -26.22 -30.66
N THR A 133 -14.51 -26.61 -30.88
CA THR A 133 -15.58 -26.60 -29.87
C THR A 133 -15.30 -27.60 -28.74
N ALA A 134 -14.82 -28.81 -29.08
CA ALA A 134 -14.40 -29.80 -28.10
C ALA A 134 -13.27 -29.23 -27.22
N CYS A 135 -12.26 -28.62 -27.82
CA CYS A 135 -11.16 -28.00 -27.09
C CYS A 135 -11.66 -26.88 -26.15
N TYR A 136 -12.52 -25.99 -26.65
CA TYR A 136 -13.09 -24.88 -25.90
C TYR A 136 -13.86 -25.35 -24.65
N THR A 137 -14.71 -26.36 -24.81
CA THR A 137 -15.52 -26.94 -23.73
C THR A 137 -14.65 -27.70 -22.73
N HIS A 138 -13.68 -28.49 -23.19
CA HIS A 138 -12.76 -29.22 -22.32
C HIS A 138 -11.95 -28.29 -21.40
N ASN A 139 -11.45 -27.16 -21.90
CA ASN A 139 -10.68 -26.21 -21.09
C ASN A 139 -11.51 -25.53 -19.98
N ARG A 140 -12.85 -25.51 -20.11
CA ARG A 140 -13.76 -24.83 -19.18
C ARG A 140 -14.58 -25.77 -18.29
N SER A 141 -14.74 -27.03 -18.68
CA SER A 141 -15.62 -27.98 -17.97
C SER A 141 -14.85 -29.09 -17.25
N LEU A 142 -13.68 -29.51 -17.73
CA LEU A 142 -12.92 -30.57 -17.08
C LEU A 142 -12.11 -30.02 -15.91
N VAL A 143 -12.34 -30.55 -14.72
CA VAL A 143 -11.57 -30.19 -13.53
C VAL A 143 -10.25 -30.97 -13.52
N VAL A 144 -9.14 -30.25 -13.41
CA VAL A 144 -7.84 -30.86 -13.14
C VAL A 144 -7.85 -31.31 -11.69
N LYS A 145 -8.04 -32.62 -11.46
CA LYS A 145 -8.18 -33.21 -10.12
C LYS A 145 -7.11 -32.77 -9.11
N ARG A 146 -5.90 -32.46 -9.58
CA ARG A 146 -4.79 -31.98 -8.75
C ARG A 146 -5.06 -30.63 -8.08
N PHE A 147 -5.75 -29.72 -8.77
CA PHE A 147 -5.95 -28.34 -8.31
C PHE A 147 -7.41 -28.01 -8.02
N GLU A 148 -8.33 -28.95 -8.25
CA GLU A 148 -9.79 -28.77 -8.17
C GLU A 148 -10.32 -27.56 -8.96
N LYS A 149 -9.56 -27.15 -9.98
CA LYS A 149 -9.87 -26.03 -10.88
C LYS A 149 -9.86 -26.48 -12.33
N THR A 150 -10.57 -25.75 -13.18
CA THR A 150 -10.56 -26.01 -14.63
C THR A 150 -9.30 -25.39 -15.25
N PRO A 151 -8.78 -25.93 -16.38
CA PRO A 151 -7.60 -25.40 -17.06
C PRO A 151 -7.68 -23.89 -17.32
N TYR A 152 -8.87 -23.40 -17.66
CA TYR A 152 -9.12 -21.97 -17.86
C TYR A 152 -8.80 -21.13 -16.61
N HIS A 153 -9.28 -21.54 -15.42
CA HIS A 153 -9.02 -20.82 -14.18
C HIS A 153 -7.55 -20.90 -13.74
N LEU A 154 -6.85 -21.99 -14.10
CA LEU A 154 -5.43 -22.15 -13.79
C LEU A 154 -4.52 -21.28 -14.66
N LEU A 155 -4.93 -21.02 -15.90
CA LEU A 155 -4.15 -20.20 -16.84
C LEU A 155 -4.46 -18.70 -16.71
N GLU A 156 -5.73 -18.32 -16.49
CA GLU A 156 -6.17 -16.92 -16.47
C GLU A 156 -6.17 -16.29 -15.06
N SER A 157 -5.95 -17.08 -14.00
CA SER A 157 -5.91 -16.60 -12.60
C SER A 157 -7.11 -15.73 -12.15
N VAL A 158 -8.28 -15.93 -12.76
CA VAL A 158 -9.47 -15.10 -12.51
C VAL A 158 -10.14 -15.51 -11.20
N GLY A 159 -10.19 -14.60 -10.24
CA GLY A 159 -11.00 -14.69 -9.03
C GLY A 159 -12.50 -14.59 -9.32
N LYS A 160 -13.34 -15.00 -8.36
CA LYS A 160 -14.82 -15.04 -8.52
C LYS A 160 -15.43 -13.67 -8.87
N PHE A 161 -14.74 -12.57 -8.52
CA PHE A 161 -15.16 -11.18 -8.72
C PHE A 161 -14.31 -10.42 -9.74
N ASP A 162 -13.34 -11.07 -10.39
CA ASP A 162 -12.52 -10.41 -11.38
C ASP A 162 -13.28 -10.23 -12.71
N PRO A 163 -13.01 -9.15 -13.46
CA PRO A 163 -13.69 -8.87 -14.71
C PRO A 163 -13.51 -10.02 -15.71
N LYS A 164 -14.62 -10.56 -16.20
CA LYS A 164 -14.66 -11.71 -17.12
C LYS A 164 -14.37 -11.34 -18.59
N GLY A 165 -13.97 -10.10 -18.85
CA GLY A 165 -13.66 -9.57 -20.17
C GLY A 165 -12.70 -8.38 -20.08
N ASP A 166 -11.89 -8.21 -21.11
CA ASP A 166 -10.96 -7.07 -21.23
C ASP A 166 -11.70 -5.86 -21.82
N SER A 167 -11.46 -4.66 -21.27
CA SER A 167 -11.87 -3.40 -21.90
C SER A 167 -11.07 -3.18 -23.18
N ALA A 168 -11.76 -2.94 -24.29
CA ALA A 168 -11.13 -2.83 -25.62
C ALA A 168 -11.73 -1.66 -26.42
N ILE A 169 -10.91 -1.03 -27.26
CA ILE A 169 -11.30 0.06 -28.16
C ILE A 169 -11.72 -0.57 -29.49
N PHE A 170 -12.92 -0.22 -29.96
CA PHE A 170 -13.38 -0.67 -31.27
C PHE A 170 -12.61 0.05 -32.39
N ILE A 171 -11.98 -0.72 -33.29
CA ILE A 171 -11.24 -0.18 -34.44
C ILE A 171 -12.04 -0.33 -35.73
N GLY A 172 -12.78 -1.43 -35.88
CA GLY A 172 -13.54 -1.70 -37.10
C GLY A 172 -13.88 -3.17 -37.27
N TYR A 173 -14.20 -3.56 -38.50
CA TYR A 173 -14.57 -4.94 -38.85
C TYR A 173 -13.38 -5.69 -39.46
N ALA A 174 -13.29 -7.00 -39.23
CA ALA A 174 -12.34 -7.85 -39.91
C ALA A 174 -12.70 -7.96 -41.40
N TRP A 175 -11.69 -7.98 -42.27
CA TRP A 175 -11.90 -7.97 -43.73
C TRP A 175 -12.32 -9.35 -44.27
N ASP A 176 -12.07 -10.41 -43.50
CA ASP A 176 -12.23 -11.81 -43.87
C ASP A 176 -13.28 -12.56 -43.04
N THR A 177 -13.81 -11.93 -41.98
CA THR A 177 -14.74 -12.56 -41.03
C THR A 177 -15.77 -11.55 -40.48
N VAL A 178 -16.92 -12.04 -39.99
CA VAL A 178 -17.97 -11.21 -39.33
C VAL A 178 -17.58 -10.81 -37.90
N ALA A 179 -16.28 -10.65 -37.65
CA ALA A 179 -15.73 -10.39 -36.33
C ALA A 179 -15.27 -8.93 -36.21
N TYR A 180 -15.25 -8.43 -34.98
CA TYR A 180 -14.84 -7.06 -34.69
C TYR A 180 -13.32 -7.02 -34.44
N ARG A 181 -12.65 -6.04 -35.03
CA ARG A 181 -11.27 -5.66 -34.70
C ARG A 181 -11.32 -4.71 -33.50
N VAL A 182 -10.78 -5.19 -32.39
CA VAL A 182 -10.71 -4.43 -31.14
C VAL A 182 -9.26 -4.30 -30.71
N TYR A 183 -8.85 -3.10 -30.32
CA TYR A 183 -7.56 -2.85 -29.71
C TYR A 183 -7.70 -3.05 -28.21
N ILE A 184 -6.92 -3.95 -27.63
CA ILE A 184 -6.90 -4.15 -26.18
C ILE A 184 -5.71 -3.36 -25.61
N PRO A 185 -5.93 -2.25 -24.87
CA PRO A 185 -4.85 -1.40 -24.36
C PRO A 185 -3.87 -2.15 -23.45
N ARG A 186 -4.37 -3.13 -22.67
CA ARG A 186 -3.56 -3.97 -21.77
C ARG A 186 -2.43 -4.71 -22.48
N ILE A 187 -2.70 -5.26 -23.68
CA ILE A 187 -1.74 -6.10 -24.42
C ILE A 187 -1.15 -5.40 -25.65
N LYS A 188 -1.55 -4.14 -25.90
CA LYS A 188 -1.14 -3.33 -27.06
C LYS A 188 -1.30 -4.04 -28.42
N LEU A 189 -2.27 -4.95 -28.54
CA LEU A 189 -2.52 -5.72 -29.76
C LEU A 189 -3.95 -5.50 -30.26
N VAL A 190 -4.08 -5.52 -31.60
CA VAL A 190 -5.37 -5.60 -32.27
C VAL A 190 -5.79 -7.06 -32.34
N VAL A 191 -6.90 -7.38 -31.69
CA VAL A 191 -7.47 -8.71 -31.68
C VAL A 191 -8.76 -8.70 -32.50
N VAL A 192 -8.96 -9.77 -33.25
CA VAL A 192 -10.23 -10.03 -33.95
C VAL A 192 -11.08 -10.92 -33.06
N SER A 193 -12.24 -10.44 -32.61
CA SER A 193 -13.15 -11.18 -31.74
C SER A 193 -14.60 -10.99 -32.16
N THR A 194 -15.38 -12.07 -32.13
CA THR A 194 -16.84 -12.02 -32.29
C THR A 194 -17.57 -11.75 -30.97
N ASN A 195 -16.91 -12.00 -29.84
CA ASN A 195 -17.49 -11.83 -28.50
C ASN A 195 -17.15 -10.43 -27.95
N VAL A 196 -17.83 -9.41 -28.47
CA VAL A 196 -17.67 -8.01 -28.03
C VAL A 196 -19.04 -7.49 -27.56
N ARG A 197 -19.08 -6.85 -26.40
CA ARG A 197 -20.26 -6.11 -25.91
C ARG A 197 -19.95 -4.62 -26.00
N PHE A 198 -20.81 -3.88 -26.69
CA PHE A 198 -20.70 -2.43 -26.78
C PHE A 198 -21.46 -1.79 -25.62
N ASP A 199 -20.84 -0.81 -24.98
CA ASP A 199 -21.48 0.02 -23.96
C ASP A 199 -21.78 1.39 -24.59
N ASP A 200 -23.03 1.59 -24.99
CA ASP A 200 -23.48 2.80 -25.71
C ASP A 200 -23.69 4.01 -24.78
N SER A 201 -23.40 3.87 -23.47
CA SER A 201 -23.57 4.96 -22.48
C SER A 201 -22.44 6.01 -22.50
N PHE A 202 -21.34 5.74 -23.23
CA PHE A 202 -20.16 6.60 -23.31
C PHE A 202 -20.10 7.35 -24.64
N GLN A 203 -20.69 8.54 -24.73
CA GLN A 203 -20.43 9.47 -25.84
C GLN A 203 -19.13 10.25 -25.57
N VAL A 204 -17.99 9.69 -25.97
CA VAL A 204 -16.74 10.46 -26.00
C VAL A 204 -16.78 11.41 -27.20
N THR A 205 -16.70 12.71 -26.94
CA THR A 205 -16.54 13.74 -27.97
C THR A 205 -15.25 13.47 -28.76
N GLN A 206 -15.33 13.38 -30.09
CA GLN A 206 -14.21 13.06 -31.01
C GLN A 206 -12.95 13.91 -30.78
N GLU A 207 -13.08 15.09 -30.18
CA GLU A 207 -11.99 16.02 -29.87
C GLU A 207 -11.06 15.55 -28.72
N LYS A 208 -11.58 14.86 -27.69
CA LYS A 208 -10.72 14.28 -26.64
C LYS A 208 -9.89 13.13 -27.21
N PHE A 209 -10.51 12.30 -28.04
CA PHE A 209 -9.89 11.10 -28.63
C PHE A 209 -8.78 11.44 -29.64
N THR A 210 -8.97 12.47 -30.47
CA THR A 210 -7.96 12.93 -31.42
C THR A 210 -6.78 13.62 -30.74
N THR A 211 -7.00 14.31 -29.62
CA THR A 211 -5.94 14.92 -28.82
C THR A 211 -5.10 13.86 -28.09
N GLU A 212 -5.74 12.77 -27.66
CA GLU A 212 -5.10 11.65 -26.96
C GLU A 212 -4.33 10.74 -27.93
N LEU A 213 -4.86 10.50 -29.14
CA LEU A 213 -4.16 9.83 -30.23
C LEU A 213 -2.97 10.65 -30.75
N LYS A 214 -3.09 11.98 -30.88
CA LYS A 214 -1.96 12.84 -31.26
C LYS A 214 -0.84 12.80 -30.20
N LYS A 215 -1.18 12.86 -28.91
CA LYS A 215 -0.22 12.64 -27.82
C LYS A 215 0.44 11.26 -27.87
N GLN A 216 -0.28 10.21 -28.25
CA GLN A 216 0.25 8.85 -28.36
C GLN A 216 1.13 8.62 -29.61
N VAL A 217 0.83 9.28 -30.73
CA VAL A 217 1.65 9.25 -31.95
C VAL A 217 2.92 10.08 -31.79
N GLU A 218 2.84 11.24 -31.13
CA GLU A 218 4.02 12.04 -30.74
C GLU A 218 4.89 11.29 -29.71
N ALA A 219 4.28 10.54 -28.79
CA ALA A 219 4.99 9.63 -27.88
C ALA A 219 5.66 8.48 -28.64
N SER A 220 5.02 7.91 -29.67
CA SER A 220 5.60 6.84 -30.52
C SER A 220 6.76 7.33 -31.39
N SER A 221 6.74 8.60 -31.78
CA SER A 221 7.83 9.24 -32.56
C SER A 221 9.07 9.52 -31.70
N LYS A 222 8.86 9.85 -30.42
CA LYS A 222 9.92 9.89 -29.39
C LYS A 222 10.34 8.47 -28.97
N ALA A 223 9.44 7.49 -29.08
CA ALA A 223 9.71 6.09 -28.74
C ALA A 223 10.68 5.40 -29.68
N THR A 224 10.80 5.75 -30.96
CA THR A 224 11.82 5.12 -31.82
C THR A 224 13.26 5.46 -31.39
N ILE A 225 13.44 6.60 -30.70
CA ILE A 225 14.74 6.99 -30.11
C ILE A 225 14.88 6.39 -28.68
N SER A 226 13.77 6.11 -27.97
CA SER A 226 13.78 5.47 -26.66
C SER A 226 13.59 3.94 -26.66
N GLU A 227 13.25 3.28 -27.77
CA GLU A 227 13.00 1.83 -27.86
C GLU A 227 14.30 1.01 -27.70
N ASN A 228 15.44 1.63 -28.02
CA ASN A 228 16.75 1.09 -27.68
C ASN A 228 17.12 1.28 -26.19
N LEU A 229 16.41 2.15 -25.46
CA LEU A 229 16.58 2.38 -24.02
C LEU A 229 15.52 1.64 -23.17
N GLU A 230 14.26 1.53 -23.62
CA GLU A 230 13.16 0.87 -22.89
C GLU A 230 13.29 -0.66 -22.86
N ASN A 231 13.89 -1.28 -23.88
CA ASN A 231 14.22 -2.71 -23.82
C ASN A 231 15.29 -3.04 -22.76
N LEU A 232 16.05 -2.05 -22.26
CA LEU A 232 16.92 -2.22 -21.10
C LEU A 232 16.14 -2.11 -19.78
N PHE A 233 15.14 -1.22 -19.67
CA PHE A 233 14.39 -0.99 -18.43
C PHE A 233 13.49 -2.15 -17.96
N GLN A 234 13.16 -3.12 -18.83
CA GLN A 234 12.20 -4.18 -18.50
C GLN A 234 12.78 -5.35 -17.66
N GLU A 235 14.10 -5.41 -17.46
CA GLU A 235 14.78 -6.55 -16.83
C GLU A 235 14.81 -6.51 -15.29
N CYS A 236 14.67 -5.35 -14.64
CA CYS A 236 14.89 -5.27 -13.19
C CYS A 236 13.60 -5.27 -12.36
N LYS A 237 12.98 -6.45 -12.21
CA LYS A 237 11.76 -6.63 -11.40
C LYS A 237 11.99 -6.91 -9.92
N THR A 238 13.23 -7.09 -9.47
CA THR A 238 13.53 -7.54 -8.10
C THR A 238 14.42 -6.56 -7.36
N GLU A 239 13.99 -6.13 -6.17
CA GLU A 239 14.84 -5.38 -5.23
C GLU A 239 16.05 -6.27 -4.87
N PRO A 240 17.28 -5.84 -5.19
CA PRO A 240 18.44 -6.67 -4.97
C PRO A 240 18.85 -6.63 -3.48
N ASN A 241 19.22 -7.80 -2.96
CA ASN A 241 19.57 -7.99 -1.55
C ASN A 241 21.10 -7.95 -1.28
N LYS A 242 21.96 -7.87 -2.32
CA LYS A 242 23.43 -8.06 -2.21
C LYS A 242 24.20 -7.28 -3.28
N VAL A 243 25.00 -6.29 -2.85
CA VAL A 243 25.78 -5.26 -3.63
C VAL A 243 26.53 -5.75 -4.89
N SER A 244 26.83 -7.05 -5.00
CA SER A 244 27.51 -7.63 -6.16
C SER A 244 26.63 -7.72 -7.42
N ASN A 245 25.30 -7.79 -7.27
CA ASN A 245 24.37 -7.94 -8.40
C ASN A 245 23.86 -6.58 -8.93
N GLU A 246 24.21 -5.48 -8.25
CA GLU A 246 23.75 -4.11 -8.50
C GLU A 246 24.76 -3.35 -9.35
N LEU A 247 26.05 -3.69 -9.25
CA LEU A 247 27.10 -3.18 -10.15
C LEU A 247 26.98 -3.73 -11.58
N THR A 248 26.06 -4.66 -11.83
CA THR A 248 25.76 -5.17 -13.16
C THR A 248 24.55 -4.48 -13.81
N ASP A 249 23.71 -3.78 -13.05
CA ASP A 249 22.50 -3.13 -13.57
C ASP A 249 22.71 -1.61 -13.72
N PRO A 250 22.68 -1.07 -14.96
CA PRO A 250 22.88 0.35 -15.21
C PRO A 250 21.89 1.27 -14.48
N PHE A 251 20.64 0.83 -14.22
CA PHE A 251 19.64 1.68 -13.57
C PHE A 251 19.87 1.86 -12.06
N TRP A 252 20.43 0.84 -11.41
CA TRP A 252 20.82 0.95 -10.01
C TRP A 252 22.11 1.76 -9.85
N ILE A 253 23.05 1.64 -10.79
CA ILE A 253 24.26 2.46 -10.82
C ILE A 253 23.89 3.93 -10.99
N GLU A 254 22.98 4.27 -11.92
CA GLU A 254 22.50 5.64 -12.11
C GLU A 254 21.87 6.18 -10.81
N ALA A 255 21.01 5.38 -10.16
CA ALA A 255 20.40 5.78 -8.89
C ALA A 255 21.42 5.95 -7.73
N MET A 256 22.51 5.17 -7.73
CA MET A 256 23.60 5.30 -6.75
C MET A 256 24.46 6.54 -7.04
N GLN A 257 24.77 6.82 -8.30
CA GLN A 257 25.49 8.01 -8.72
C GLN A 257 24.71 9.28 -8.43
N ASP A 258 23.39 9.29 -8.69
CA ASP A 258 22.49 10.38 -8.33
C ASP A 258 22.55 10.74 -6.83
N GLU A 259 22.64 9.74 -5.96
CA GLU A 259 22.75 9.93 -4.51
C GLU A 259 24.14 10.48 -4.12
N LEU A 260 25.22 9.94 -4.71
CA LEU A 260 26.58 10.43 -4.45
C LEU A 260 26.80 11.87 -4.95
N LEU A 261 26.24 12.22 -6.11
CA LEU A 261 26.25 13.58 -6.63
C LEU A 261 25.51 14.54 -5.71
N GLN A 262 24.42 14.11 -5.05
CA GLN A 262 23.77 14.92 -4.02
C GLN A 262 24.68 15.14 -2.80
N PHE A 263 25.44 14.13 -2.37
CA PHE A 263 26.38 14.28 -1.26
C PHE A 263 27.51 15.27 -1.58
N GLU A 264 28.01 15.24 -2.82
CA GLU A 264 29.02 16.18 -3.30
C GLU A 264 28.48 17.61 -3.39
N ARG A 265 27.29 17.80 -3.97
CA ARG A 265 26.62 19.11 -4.05
C ARG A 265 26.37 19.70 -2.66
N ASN A 266 25.91 18.87 -1.73
CA ASN A 266 25.59 19.30 -0.36
C ASN A 266 26.82 19.35 0.56
N LYS A 267 28.02 19.00 0.06
CA LYS A 267 29.27 18.92 0.84
C LYS A 267 29.06 18.15 2.15
N VAL A 268 28.46 16.96 2.04
CA VAL A 268 28.13 16.11 3.20
C VAL A 268 29.38 15.53 3.82
N TRP A 269 30.39 15.23 3.00
CA TRP A 269 31.62 14.60 3.44
C TRP A 269 32.86 15.12 2.70
N SER A 270 34.02 14.86 3.27
CA SER A 270 35.34 15.12 2.66
C SER A 270 36.24 13.90 2.78
N LEU A 271 37.07 13.65 1.76
CA LEU A 271 37.98 12.49 1.75
C LEU A 271 39.25 12.81 2.55
N THR A 272 39.57 11.99 3.56
CA THR A 272 40.73 12.18 4.43
C THR A 272 41.40 10.85 4.82
N SER A 273 42.63 10.91 5.33
CA SER A 273 43.30 9.75 5.92
C SER A 273 42.75 9.48 7.32
N LEU A 274 42.55 8.20 7.67
CA LEU A 274 42.05 7.82 9.00
C LEU A 274 43.10 8.17 10.09
N PRO A 275 42.77 9.02 11.08
CA PRO A 275 43.68 9.34 12.17
C PRO A 275 43.97 8.11 13.06
N ALA A 276 45.17 8.06 13.64
CA ALA A 276 45.54 6.96 14.55
C ALA A 276 44.63 6.94 15.79
N GLY A 277 44.00 5.80 16.06
CA GLY A 277 43.12 5.59 17.23
C GLY A 277 41.62 5.78 16.97
N LYS A 278 41.19 6.14 15.75
CA LYS A 278 39.75 6.24 15.39
C LYS A 278 39.30 5.10 14.48
N SER A 279 38.08 4.62 14.69
CA SER A 279 37.44 3.59 13.86
C SER A 279 36.51 4.19 12.81
N ALA A 280 36.54 3.65 11.59
CA ALA A 280 35.63 4.04 10.52
C ALA A 280 34.37 3.15 10.47
N ILE A 281 33.20 3.78 10.44
CA ILE A 281 31.90 3.12 10.36
C ILE A 281 31.68 2.56 8.94
N GLY A 282 31.09 1.37 8.84
CA GLY A 282 30.70 0.79 7.56
C GLY A 282 29.46 1.45 6.98
N ASN A 283 29.24 1.34 5.67
CA ASN A 283 28.03 1.79 5.00
C ASN A 283 27.41 0.66 4.17
N LYS A 284 26.11 0.80 3.89
CA LYS A 284 25.32 -0.16 3.14
C LYS A 284 24.34 0.57 2.25
N TRP A 285 24.18 0.08 1.02
CA TRP A 285 23.15 0.54 0.11
C TRP A 285 21.79 -0.07 0.44
N VAL A 286 20.75 0.77 0.44
CA VAL A 286 19.35 0.37 0.58
C VAL A 286 18.62 0.77 -0.69
N PHE A 287 18.04 -0.22 -1.36
CA PHE A 287 17.37 -0.08 -2.64
C PHE A 287 15.86 -0.14 -2.45
N ARG A 288 15.11 0.72 -3.14
CA ARG A 288 13.65 0.66 -3.21
C ARG A 288 13.14 1.01 -4.59
N ASN A 289 12.15 0.25 -5.04
CA ASN A 289 11.43 0.55 -6.28
C ASN A 289 10.21 1.42 -5.96
N LYS A 290 10.17 2.64 -6.52
CA LYS A 290 8.95 3.45 -6.52
C LYS A 290 8.00 2.89 -7.56
N LYS A 291 6.85 2.42 -7.11
CA LYS A 291 5.80 1.84 -7.95
C LYS A 291 4.63 2.81 -8.07
N ASP A 292 4.00 2.82 -9.24
CA ASP A 292 2.75 3.53 -9.49
C ASP A 292 1.56 2.83 -8.83
N GLU A 293 0.38 3.47 -8.86
CA GLU A 293 -0.90 2.90 -8.41
C GLU A 293 -1.22 1.55 -9.09
N ASN A 294 -0.73 1.36 -10.32
CA ASN A 294 -0.87 0.14 -11.11
C ASN A 294 0.24 -0.91 -10.86
N GLY A 295 1.14 -0.66 -9.90
CA GLY A 295 2.23 -1.58 -9.52
C GLY A 295 3.45 -1.60 -10.47
N VAL A 296 3.49 -0.71 -11.46
CA VAL A 296 4.61 -0.54 -12.40
C VAL A 296 5.74 0.26 -11.74
N VAL A 297 6.99 -0.16 -11.87
CA VAL A 297 8.14 0.57 -11.33
C VAL A 297 8.40 1.83 -12.17
N ILE A 298 8.26 3.00 -11.56
CA ILE A 298 8.51 4.31 -12.20
C ILE A 298 9.97 4.71 -12.03
N ARG A 299 10.54 4.48 -10.84
CA ARG A 299 11.90 4.94 -10.52
C ARG A 299 12.57 4.04 -9.48
N ASN A 300 13.85 3.74 -9.71
CA ASN A 300 14.72 3.10 -8.73
C ASN A 300 15.29 4.17 -7.79
N LYS A 301 15.22 3.92 -6.48
CA LYS A 301 15.79 4.81 -5.46
C LYS A 301 16.81 4.04 -4.64
N ALA A 302 18.08 4.41 -4.76
CA ALA A 302 19.15 3.96 -3.89
C ALA A 302 19.35 4.98 -2.76
N ARG A 303 19.70 4.52 -1.56
CA ARG A 303 20.11 5.35 -0.43
C ARG A 303 21.34 4.74 0.23
N LEU A 304 22.33 5.57 0.55
CA LEU A 304 23.47 5.11 1.33
C LEU A 304 23.18 5.30 2.82
N VAL A 305 23.32 4.22 3.59
CA VAL A 305 23.00 4.18 5.02
C VAL A 305 24.25 3.75 5.80
N ALA A 306 24.64 4.53 6.80
CA ALA A 306 25.67 4.17 7.77
C ALA A 306 25.21 3.01 8.65
N GLN A 307 26.14 2.13 9.02
CA GLN A 307 25.91 1.02 9.93
C GLN A 307 25.97 1.50 11.38
N GLY A 308 25.06 2.39 11.79
CA GLY A 308 25.07 2.99 13.12
C GLY A 308 24.84 2.02 14.29
N TYR A 309 24.43 0.77 14.03
CA TYR A 309 24.40 -0.27 15.07
C TYR A 309 25.79 -0.65 15.60
N CYS A 310 26.86 -0.32 14.87
CA CYS A 310 28.24 -0.48 15.33
C CYS A 310 28.72 0.65 16.26
N GLN A 311 27.89 1.68 16.53
CA GLN A 311 28.28 2.81 17.38
C GLN A 311 28.02 2.54 18.86
N GLU A 312 28.98 2.93 19.70
CA GLU A 312 28.93 2.80 21.16
C GLU A 312 28.55 4.12 21.84
N GLU A 313 27.59 4.05 22.76
CA GLU A 313 27.12 5.18 23.57
C GLU A 313 28.24 5.66 24.51
N GLY A 314 28.51 6.96 24.55
CA GLY A 314 29.60 7.57 25.34
C GLY A 314 30.96 7.63 24.64
N ILE A 315 31.11 7.02 23.46
CA ILE A 315 32.31 7.14 22.60
C ILE A 315 31.96 7.85 21.29
N ASP A 316 30.92 7.34 20.60
CA ASP A 316 30.53 7.82 19.26
C ASP A 316 29.34 8.78 19.28
N TYR A 317 28.55 8.79 20.35
CA TYR A 317 27.43 9.71 20.57
C TYR A 317 27.05 9.82 22.05
N GLU A 318 26.54 10.97 22.47
CA GLU A 318 26.08 11.21 23.85
C GLU A 318 24.57 11.01 24.05
N GLU A 319 23.72 11.47 23.11
CA GLU A 319 22.26 11.41 23.24
C GLU A 319 21.58 11.08 21.91
N THR A 320 20.54 10.24 21.95
CA THR A 320 19.66 9.96 20.80
C THR A 320 18.28 10.57 21.02
N PHE A 321 18.01 11.73 20.44
CA PHE A 321 16.68 12.34 20.45
C PHE A 321 16.03 12.29 19.07
N ALA A 322 14.87 11.64 18.99
CA ALA A 322 13.97 11.67 17.84
C ALA A 322 12.71 12.46 18.22
N PRO A 323 12.60 13.75 17.87
CA PRO A 323 11.40 14.53 18.16
C PRO A 323 10.26 14.11 17.22
N VAL A 324 9.42 13.17 17.67
CA VAL A 324 8.22 12.77 16.92
C VAL A 324 7.10 13.76 17.18
N ALA A 325 6.62 14.43 16.13
CA ALA A 325 5.47 15.32 16.21
C ALA A 325 4.22 14.57 16.73
N ARG A 326 3.60 15.09 17.79
CA ARG A 326 2.34 14.56 18.32
C ARG A 326 1.18 14.90 17.37
N LEU A 327 0.25 13.96 17.16
CA LEU A 327 -0.93 14.18 16.33
C LEU A 327 -1.83 15.30 16.90
N GLU A 328 -1.84 15.44 18.21
CA GLU A 328 -2.54 16.50 18.92
C GLU A 328 -1.99 17.88 18.54
N ALA A 329 -0.67 18.03 18.39
CA ALA A 329 -0.07 19.32 17.99
C ALA A 329 -0.50 19.73 16.57
N ILE A 330 -0.54 18.78 15.64
CA ILE A 330 -1.03 19.02 14.28
C ILE A 330 -2.51 19.46 14.30
N ARG A 331 -3.34 18.83 15.15
CA ARG A 331 -4.75 19.22 15.27
C ARG A 331 -4.95 20.58 15.97
N ILE A 332 -4.10 20.94 16.94
CA ILE A 332 -4.08 22.30 17.52
C ILE A 332 -3.81 23.30 16.39
N PHE A 333 -2.79 23.05 15.57
CA PHE A 333 -2.48 23.90 14.43
C PHE A 333 -3.65 24.01 13.45
N LEU A 334 -4.31 22.91 13.09
CA LEU A 334 -5.48 22.93 12.20
C LEU A 334 -6.67 23.66 12.82
N ALA A 335 -6.92 23.47 14.12
CA ALA A 335 -7.97 24.18 14.84
C ALA A 335 -7.71 25.69 14.86
N TYR A 336 -6.44 26.09 15.06
CA TYR A 336 -5.96 27.46 15.02
C TYR A 336 -6.08 28.07 13.62
N ALA A 337 -5.61 27.37 12.59
CA ALA A 337 -5.74 27.76 11.19
C ALA A 337 -7.20 28.00 10.82
N ALA A 338 -8.09 27.09 11.22
CA ALA A 338 -9.52 27.24 11.02
C ALA A 338 -10.16 28.33 11.90
N HIS A 339 -9.53 28.79 12.98
CA HIS A 339 -10.03 29.91 13.79
C HIS A 339 -9.59 31.26 13.19
N ARG A 340 -8.39 31.31 12.62
CA ARG A 340 -7.84 32.49 11.94
C ARG A 340 -8.24 32.60 10.45
N GLY A 341 -8.84 31.56 9.88
CA GLY A 341 -9.19 31.50 8.45
C GLY A 341 -7.97 31.34 7.53
N PHE A 342 -6.91 30.67 8.01
CA PHE A 342 -5.70 30.45 7.22
C PHE A 342 -5.92 29.41 6.13
N LYS A 343 -5.30 29.63 4.97
CA LYS A 343 -5.06 28.57 3.99
C LYS A 343 -3.78 27.85 4.36
N VAL A 344 -3.86 26.53 4.45
CA VAL A 344 -2.75 25.68 4.91
C VAL A 344 -2.06 25.02 3.72
N TYR A 345 -0.74 25.11 3.68
CA TYR A 345 0.13 24.62 2.62
C TYR A 345 1.15 23.63 3.17
N GLN A 346 1.62 22.73 2.29
CA GLN A 346 2.68 21.76 2.60
C GLN A 346 3.90 22.00 1.72
N MET A 347 5.08 21.92 2.33
CA MET A 347 6.35 21.83 1.61
C MET A 347 7.09 20.56 2.02
N ASP A 348 7.67 19.88 1.02
CA ASP A 348 8.55 18.73 1.20
C ASP A 348 10.00 19.21 1.13
N VAL A 349 10.79 18.86 2.15
CA VAL A 349 12.22 19.15 2.19
C VAL A 349 12.96 17.99 1.51
N LYS A 350 13.55 18.25 0.34
CA LYS A 350 14.35 17.23 -0.31
C LYS A 350 15.62 16.96 0.49
N SER A 351 15.87 15.68 0.75
CA SER A 351 17.09 15.19 1.40
C SER A 351 17.38 15.92 2.72
N ALA A 352 16.34 16.18 3.51
CA ALA A 352 16.39 16.93 4.76
C ALA A 352 17.45 16.42 5.76
N PHE A 353 17.71 15.10 5.73
CA PHE A 353 18.74 14.44 6.54
C PHE A 353 20.15 14.99 6.28
N LEU A 354 20.44 15.33 5.01
CA LEU A 354 21.76 15.79 4.58
C LEU A 354 22.03 17.26 4.93
N ASN A 355 21.11 17.95 5.60
CA ASN A 355 21.29 19.34 6.04
C ASN A 355 21.71 19.43 7.52
N GLY A 356 21.50 18.38 8.31
CA GLY A 356 21.90 18.36 9.72
C GLY A 356 23.43 18.39 9.86
N LYS A 357 23.99 19.43 10.49
CA LYS A 357 25.43 19.46 10.80
C LYS A 357 25.73 18.55 11.99
N LEU A 358 26.76 17.72 11.87
CA LEU A 358 27.23 16.91 12.99
C LEU A 358 28.14 17.75 13.88
N LYS A 359 27.96 17.64 15.21
CA LYS A 359 28.88 18.24 16.19
C LYS A 359 30.10 17.35 16.46
N GLU A 360 29.93 16.05 16.23
CA GLU A 360 30.91 15.01 16.53
C GLU A 360 31.70 14.60 15.28
N GLU A 361 32.94 14.16 15.46
CA GLU A 361 33.81 13.74 14.37
C GLU A 361 33.55 12.28 13.98
N VAL A 362 32.78 12.07 12.92
CA VAL A 362 32.41 10.73 12.43
C VAL A 362 33.12 10.41 11.11
N TYR A 363 33.74 9.23 11.04
CA TYR A 363 34.40 8.72 9.84
C TYR A 363 33.65 7.51 9.27
N VAL A 364 33.45 7.48 7.96
CA VAL A 364 32.76 6.39 7.25
C VAL A 364 33.66 5.83 6.15
N LYS A 365 33.61 4.52 5.95
CA LYS A 365 34.33 3.85 4.85
C LYS A 365 33.78 4.31 3.49
N GLN A 366 34.58 4.16 2.43
CA GLN A 366 34.11 4.47 1.08
C GLN A 366 32.92 3.56 0.69
N PRO A 367 31.90 4.09 -0.02
CA PRO A 367 30.73 3.31 -0.42
C PRO A 367 31.13 2.06 -1.21
N PRO A 368 30.52 0.89 -0.96
CA PRO A 368 30.91 -0.32 -1.64
C PRO A 368 30.59 -0.18 -3.13
N GLY A 369 31.58 -0.43 -3.99
CA GLY A 369 31.48 -0.27 -5.45
C GLY A 369 31.93 1.09 -5.99
N PHE A 370 32.23 2.08 -5.13
CA PHE A 370 32.67 3.42 -5.52
C PHE A 370 33.93 3.84 -4.74
N HIS A 371 35.04 3.16 -5.02
CA HIS A 371 36.33 3.45 -4.41
C HIS A 371 37.17 4.38 -5.28
N SER A 372 37.89 5.32 -4.67
CA SER A 372 38.84 6.17 -5.39
C SER A 372 40.09 5.38 -5.80
N GLU A 373 40.39 5.33 -7.10
CA GLU A 373 41.60 4.70 -7.63
C GLU A 373 42.89 5.34 -7.10
N LYS A 374 42.85 6.64 -6.80
CA LYS A 374 44.01 7.40 -6.31
C LYS A 374 44.27 7.18 -4.82
N TYR A 375 43.23 6.90 -4.04
CA TYR A 375 43.30 6.84 -2.58
C TYR A 375 42.41 5.70 -2.02
N PRO A 376 42.82 4.43 -2.18
CA PRO A 376 42.01 3.28 -1.75
C PRO A 376 41.86 3.16 -0.23
N ASN A 377 42.86 3.61 0.54
CA ASN A 377 42.89 3.50 2.01
C ASN A 377 42.31 4.73 2.74
N HIS A 378 41.76 5.71 2.00
CA HIS A 378 41.15 6.89 2.62
C HIS A 378 39.72 6.63 3.06
N VAL A 379 39.25 7.43 4.01
CA VAL A 379 37.89 7.38 4.57
C VAL A 379 37.20 8.73 4.35
N TYR A 380 35.87 8.73 4.40
CA TYR A 380 35.09 9.96 4.35
C TYR A 380 34.88 10.50 5.77
N PHE A 381 35.26 11.75 5.99
CA PHE A 381 34.88 12.53 7.16
C PHE A 381 33.50 13.15 6.92
N LEU A 382 32.56 12.95 7.84
CA LEU A 382 31.21 13.50 7.72
C LEU A 382 31.12 14.88 8.38
N ASP A 383 30.85 15.91 7.56
CA ASP A 383 30.49 17.25 8.04
C ASP A 383 28.99 17.33 8.39
N LYS A 384 28.19 16.48 7.75
CA LYS A 384 26.73 16.42 7.91
C LYS A 384 26.23 15.01 8.16
N ALA A 385 25.04 14.92 8.73
CA ALA A 385 24.42 13.66 9.12
C ALA A 385 24.12 12.77 7.91
N LEU A 386 24.40 11.48 8.07
CA LEU A 386 24.07 10.44 7.11
C LEU A 386 22.97 9.54 7.67
N TYR A 387 22.15 8.97 6.79
CA TYR A 387 21.12 8.00 7.16
C TYR A 387 21.69 6.86 8.02
N GLY A 388 20.99 6.48 9.10
CA GLY A 388 21.34 5.32 9.91
C GLY A 388 22.37 5.56 11.01
N LEU A 389 22.91 6.78 11.14
CA LEU A 389 23.63 7.19 12.35
C LEU A 389 22.65 7.36 13.52
N LYS A 390 23.08 7.01 14.73
CA LYS A 390 22.26 7.17 15.94
C LYS A 390 22.09 8.63 16.35
N GLN A 391 23.10 9.48 16.12
CA GLN A 391 23.05 10.91 16.39
C GLN A 391 22.52 11.77 15.23
N ALA A 392 22.10 11.18 14.11
CA ALA A 392 21.54 11.96 13.01
C ALA A 392 20.26 12.65 13.51
N PRO A 393 20.16 13.99 13.46
CA PRO A 393 18.89 14.65 13.76
C PRO A 393 17.86 14.11 12.79
N GLU A 394 16.77 13.51 13.30
CA GLU A 394 15.63 13.18 12.45
C GLU A 394 15.11 14.50 11.87
N PRO A 395 15.26 14.73 10.57
CA PRO A 395 14.91 15.99 9.98
C PRO A 395 13.40 16.10 9.84
N VAL A 396 12.94 17.35 9.82
CA VAL A 396 11.57 17.65 9.46
C VAL A 396 11.43 17.44 7.95
N ASP A 397 10.85 16.30 7.56
CA ASP A 397 10.61 15.97 6.15
C ASP A 397 9.52 16.89 5.55
N ASP A 398 8.44 17.12 6.31
CA ASP A 398 7.29 17.93 5.88
C ASP A 398 7.13 19.18 6.76
N ILE A 399 6.99 20.34 6.11
CA ILE A 399 6.64 21.60 6.77
C ILE A 399 5.20 21.95 6.41
N ILE A 400 4.38 22.17 7.43
CA ILE A 400 3.05 22.77 7.27
C ILE A 400 3.10 24.22 7.73
N PHE A 401 2.56 25.11 6.90
CA PHE A 401 2.45 26.53 7.22
C PHE A 401 1.13 27.08 6.67
N GLY A 402 0.69 28.22 7.17
CA GLY A 402 -0.53 28.86 6.69
C GLY A 402 -0.59 30.34 7.04
N SER A 403 -1.30 31.09 6.21
CA SER A 403 -1.50 32.53 6.35
C SER A 403 -2.88 32.92 5.79
N THR A 404 -3.38 34.10 6.19
CA THR A 404 -4.50 34.76 5.52
C THR A 404 -4.09 35.38 4.19
N ASP A 405 -2.83 35.83 4.09
CA ASP A 405 -2.30 36.50 2.90
C ASP A 405 -1.47 35.53 2.06
N ILE A 406 -1.89 35.36 0.81
CA ILE A 406 -1.26 34.49 -0.18
C ILE A 406 0.14 35.02 -0.55
N SER A 407 0.33 36.34 -0.54
CA SER A 407 1.63 36.96 -0.89
C SER A 407 2.71 36.59 0.12
N LEU A 408 2.38 36.54 1.41
CA LEU A 408 3.28 36.08 2.46
C LEU A 408 3.62 34.59 2.31
N CYS A 409 2.66 33.76 1.90
CA CYS A 409 2.93 32.35 1.62
C CYS A 409 3.92 32.19 0.45
N GLN A 410 3.76 32.95 -0.63
CA GLN A 410 4.67 32.93 -1.78
C GLN A 410 6.06 33.48 -1.42
N TYR A 411 6.11 34.51 -0.60
CA TYR A 411 7.38 35.04 -0.10
C TYR A 411 8.11 34.00 0.76
N PHE A 412 7.40 33.38 1.72
CA PHE A 412 7.95 32.31 2.54
C PHE A 412 8.42 31.13 1.68
N GLU A 413 7.64 30.74 0.67
CA GLU A 413 8.04 29.72 -0.30
C GLU A 413 9.35 30.08 -0.98
N SER A 414 9.47 31.30 -1.53
CA SER A 414 10.68 31.73 -2.24
C SER A 414 11.91 31.77 -1.33
N LEU A 415 11.72 32.16 -0.07
CA LEU A 415 12.76 32.19 0.94
C LEU A 415 13.22 30.77 1.30
N MET A 416 12.26 29.87 1.53
CA MET A 416 12.55 28.48 1.86
C MET A 416 13.17 27.72 0.69
N GLN A 417 12.76 27.98 -0.56
CA GLN A 417 13.39 27.41 -1.77
C GLN A 417 14.81 27.93 -2.01
N LYS A 418 15.13 29.14 -1.54
CA LYS A 418 16.46 29.73 -1.67
C LYS A 418 17.42 29.16 -0.63
N GLU A 419 16.98 29.05 0.61
CA GLU A 419 17.80 28.55 1.73
C GLU A 419 17.88 27.01 1.76
N PHE A 420 16.84 26.32 1.29
CA PHE A 420 16.72 24.87 1.28
C PHE A 420 16.25 24.38 -0.09
N GLU A 421 16.72 23.22 -0.55
CA GLU A 421 16.24 22.59 -1.80
C GLU A 421 14.81 22.03 -1.64
N MET A 422 13.82 22.90 -1.46
CA MET A 422 12.43 22.54 -1.18
C MET A 422 11.54 22.55 -2.42
N SER A 423 10.51 21.70 -2.42
CA SER A 423 9.44 21.74 -3.43
C SER A 423 8.08 21.93 -2.76
N MET A 424 7.28 22.85 -3.29
CA MET A 424 5.89 23.02 -2.85
C MET A 424 5.06 21.82 -3.31
N MET A 425 4.33 21.21 -2.37
CA MET A 425 3.40 20.12 -2.67
C MET A 425 1.99 20.64 -2.97
N GLY A 426 1.73 21.92 -2.68
CA GLY A 426 0.44 22.59 -2.89
C GLY A 426 -0.32 22.84 -1.58
N GLU A 427 -1.62 23.12 -1.71
CA GLU A 427 -2.54 23.20 -0.57
C GLU A 427 -2.64 21.84 0.13
N LEU A 428 -2.68 21.86 1.47
CA LEU A 428 -2.66 20.65 2.30
C LEU A 428 -3.95 19.85 2.10
N THR A 429 -3.92 18.88 1.19
CA THR A 429 -5.03 17.95 0.93
C THR A 429 -4.89 16.65 1.71
N PHE A 430 -3.65 16.20 1.93
CA PHE A 430 -3.35 15.01 2.71
C PHE A 430 -2.13 15.24 3.60
N PHE A 431 -2.21 14.85 4.87
CA PHE A 431 -1.08 14.94 5.80
C PHE A 431 -1.05 13.76 6.77
N LEU A 432 0.05 13.00 6.83
CA LEU A 432 0.21 11.86 7.75
C LEU A 432 -1.01 10.92 7.82
N GLY A 433 -1.69 10.71 6.68
CA GLY A 433 -2.89 9.88 6.58
C GLY A 433 -4.22 10.57 6.91
N PHE A 434 -4.23 11.86 7.22
CA PHE A 434 -5.43 12.70 7.27
C PHE A 434 -5.71 13.26 5.88
N LYS A 435 -6.97 13.23 5.44
CA LYS A 435 -7.42 14.06 4.34
C LYS A 435 -8.01 15.36 4.89
N LEU A 436 -7.51 16.49 4.42
CA LEU A 436 -8.06 17.80 4.68
C LEU A 436 -8.86 18.24 3.46
N CYS A 437 -10.16 18.43 3.67
CA CYS A 437 -11.05 18.96 2.66
C CYS A 437 -11.38 20.40 3.03
N ASN A 438 -10.66 21.37 2.47
CA ASN A 438 -11.22 22.72 2.32
C ASN A 438 -12.40 22.61 1.35
N LEU A 439 -13.52 23.27 1.66
CA LEU A 439 -14.79 23.21 0.91
C LEU A 439 -14.55 23.29 -0.60
N GLN A 440 -14.40 22.14 -1.27
CA GLN A 440 -14.77 21.90 -2.67
C GLN A 440 -14.53 20.48 -3.23
N LYS A 441 -13.78 19.55 -2.60
CA LYS A 441 -13.70 18.16 -3.12
C LYS A 441 -13.63 17.05 -2.06
N GLU A 442 -14.47 16.04 -2.27
CA GLU A 442 -14.80 14.96 -1.36
C GLU A 442 -13.78 13.79 -1.30
N SER A 443 -13.98 12.94 -0.29
CA SER A 443 -13.56 11.53 -0.13
C SER A 443 -12.48 11.24 0.90
N SER A 444 -12.93 10.91 2.12
CA SER A 444 -12.21 10.54 3.34
C SER A 444 -11.60 9.13 3.34
N SER A 445 -10.55 8.94 4.15
CA SER A 445 -10.09 7.63 4.60
C SER A 445 -9.47 7.76 5.99
N ILE A 446 -9.96 7.00 6.97
CA ILE A 446 -9.39 6.86 8.32
C ILE A 446 -9.14 5.37 8.56
N LYS A 447 -7.94 5.01 9.04
CA LYS A 447 -7.60 3.65 9.48
C LYS A 447 -7.74 3.54 11.01
N PRO A 448 -8.51 2.58 11.54
CA PRO A 448 -8.50 2.30 12.98
C PRO A 448 -7.35 1.36 13.35
N ASN A 449 -6.53 1.79 14.30
CA ASN A 449 -5.59 0.94 15.04
C ASN A 449 -6.27 0.50 16.35
N MET A 450 -6.88 -0.69 16.38
CA MET A 450 -7.33 -1.25 17.66
C MET A 450 -7.44 -2.78 17.65
N PHE A 451 -6.36 -3.50 17.35
CA PHE A 451 -6.16 -4.89 17.80
C PHE A 451 -4.67 -5.24 17.75
N LYS A 452 -3.95 -4.91 18.82
CA LYS A 452 -2.53 -5.31 18.99
C LYS A 452 -2.30 -6.35 20.10
N MET A 453 -3.32 -6.65 20.92
CA MET A 453 -3.19 -7.55 22.08
C MET A 453 -3.47 -9.04 21.81
N TYR A 454 -4.14 -9.39 20.70
CA TYR A 454 -4.57 -10.79 20.42
C TYR A 454 -4.19 -11.27 19.01
N GLN A 455 -3.12 -10.73 18.43
CA GLN A 455 -2.68 -11.10 17.07
C GLN A 455 -2.16 -12.55 16.99
N SER A 456 -1.73 -13.11 18.12
CA SER A 456 -1.18 -14.46 18.21
C SER A 456 -2.24 -15.57 18.36
N ASP A 457 -3.45 -15.28 18.86
CA ASP A 457 -4.52 -16.26 19.06
C ASP A 457 -5.95 -15.63 18.97
N PRO A 458 -6.52 -15.50 17.76
CA PRO A 458 -7.83 -14.87 17.56
C PRO A 458 -8.99 -15.82 17.89
N LYS A 459 -9.80 -15.47 18.90
CA LYS A 459 -11.05 -16.17 19.27
C LYS A 459 -12.25 -15.70 18.45
N GLU A 460 -13.35 -16.46 18.47
CA GLU A 460 -14.60 -16.11 17.79
C GLU A 460 -15.16 -14.75 18.23
N SER A 461 -15.04 -14.41 19.52
CA SER A 461 -15.41 -13.10 20.06
C SER A 461 -14.63 -11.95 19.41
N HIS A 462 -13.33 -12.14 19.14
CA HIS A 462 -12.50 -11.16 18.44
C HIS A 462 -12.94 -11.02 16.98
N MET A 463 -13.31 -12.12 16.33
CA MET A 463 -13.81 -12.10 14.95
C MET A 463 -15.14 -11.35 14.82
N LEU A 464 -16.05 -11.50 15.80
CA LEU A 464 -17.29 -10.73 15.86
C LEU A 464 -17.02 -9.23 16.05
N ALA A 465 -16.05 -8.87 16.90
CA ALA A 465 -15.64 -7.48 17.09
C ALA A 465 -15.02 -6.89 15.81
N VAL A 466 -14.14 -7.62 15.12
CA VAL A 466 -13.58 -7.21 13.82
C VAL A 466 -14.68 -7.02 12.78
N LYS A 467 -15.64 -7.95 12.68
CA LYS A 467 -16.80 -7.80 11.79
C LYS A 467 -17.61 -6.55 12.12
N ARG A 468 -17.79 -6.22 13.41
CA ARG A 468 -18.48 -4.99 13.84
C ARG A 468 -17.72 -3.73 13.40
N ILE A 469 -16.40 -3.71 13.54
CA ILE A 469 -15.55 -2.60 13.08
C ILE A 469 -15.63 -2.46 11.55
N LEU A 470 -15.49 -3.55 10.81
CA LEU A 470 -15.57 -3.51 9.34
C LEU A 470 -16.95 -3.06 8.84
N ARG A 471 -18.04 -3.47 9.51
CA ARG A 471 -19.39 -2.96 9.22
C ARG A 471 -19.51 -1.47 9.52
N TYR A 472 -18.94 -1.01 10.63
CA TYR A 472 -18.88 0.42 10.95
C TYR A 472 -18.15 1.19 9.86
N LEU A 473 -16.90 0.83 9.54
CA LEU A 473 -16.10 1.47 8.50
C LEU A 473 -16.79 1.48 7.13
N LYS A 474 -17.49 0.40 6.77
CA LYS A 474 -18.26 0.31 5.52
C LYS A 474 -19.48 1.25 5.52
N LYS A 475 -20.11 1.46 6.68
CA LYS A 475 -21.28 2.35 6.84
C LYS A 475 -20.87 3.82 6.96
N THR A 476 -19.66 4.10 7.44
CA THR A 476 -19.19 5.46 7.78
C THR A 476 -18.04 6.00 6.91
N PRO A 477 -17.95 5.72 5.58
CA PRO A 477 -16.83 6.18 4.79
C PRO A 477 -16.80 7.70 4.61
N SER A 478 -17.95 8.38 4.75
CA SER A 478 -18.13 9.81 4.50
C SER A 478 -18.15 10.68 5.77
N LEU A 479 -18.01 10.06 6.95
CA LEU A 479 -17.94 10.80 8.22
C LEU A 479 -16.55 11.43 8.39
N GLY A 480 -16.53 12.73 8.72
CA GLY A 480 -15.32 13.49 8.97
C GLY A 480 -15.45 14.39 10.20
N LEU A 481 -14.32 14.89 10.70
CA LEU A 481 -14.32 15.92 11.74
C LEU A 481 -14.49 17.29 11.11
N TRP A 482 -15.45 18.06 11.62
CA TRP A 482 -15.77 19.39 11.18
C TRP A 482 -15.23 20.44 12.16
N TYR A 483 -14.40 21.36 11.65
CA TYR A 483 -13.85 22.47 12.43
C TYR A 483 -14.54 23.78 12.05
N PRO A 484 -15.53 24.25 12.81
CA PRO A 484 -16.29 25.46 12.46
C PRO A 484 -15.44 26.74 12.56
N LEU A 485 -15.55 27.61 11.55
CA LEU A 485 -14.84 28.90 11.47
C LEU A 485 -15.20 29.82 12.66
N HIS A 486 -16.49 29.94 12.98
CA HIS A 486 -17.02 30.86 13.99
C HIS A 486 -17.10 30.27 15.41
N SER A 487 -16.31 29.25 15.72
CA SER A 487 -16.19 28.79 17.10
C SER A 487 -15.13 29.60 17.86
N GLY A 488 -15.35 29.78 19.16
CA GLY A 488 -14.34 30.34 20.07
C GLY A 488 -13.06 29.50 20.09
N PHE A 489 -12.10 29.88 20.92
CA PHE A 489 -10.81 29.19 21.02
C PHE A 489 -10.49 28.73 22.46
N ASP A 490 -11.53 28.54 23.27
CA ASP A 490 -11.41 28.18 24.67
C ASP A 490 -11.07 26.70 24.85
N LEU A 491 -10.11 26.39 25.72
CA LEU A 491 -9.71 25.02 26.02
C LEU A 491 -10.71 24.36 26.98
N LEU A 492 -11.47 23.38 26.49
CA LEU A 492 -12.49 22.66 27.27
C LEU A 492 -12.24 21.14 27.31
N PRO A 493 -11.61 20.63 28.38
CA PRO A 493 -11.47 19.20 28.64
C PRO A 493 -12.69 18.54 29.30
N TYR A 494 -13.05 17.35 28.82
CA TYR A 494 -14.01 16.43 29.41
C TYR A 494 -13.31 15.13 29.81
N THR A 495 -13.73 14.54 30.93
CA THR A 495 -13.22 13.27 31.44
C THR A 495 -14.35 12.39 31.93
N ASP A 496 -14.23 11.08 31.68
CA ASP A 496 -15.10 10.04 32.21
C ASP A 496 -14.27 8.77 32.44
N SER A 497 -14.78 7.84 33.25
CA SER A 497 -14.20 6.51 33.37
C SER A 497 -15.27 5.44 33.52
N ASP A 498 -15.01 4.26 32.95
CA ASP A 498 -15.77 3.08 33.32
C ASP A 498 -15.35 2.56 34.72
N TYR A 499 -16.18 1.70 35.32
CA TYR A 499 -15.84 1.05 36.58
C TYR A 499 -15.68 -0.46 36.39
N GLY A 500 -14.43 -0.93 36.45
CA GLY A 500 -14.09 -2.34 36.36
C GLY A 500 -14.50 -3.00 35.04
N GLY A 501 -14.49 -2.25 33.94
CA GLY A 501 -14.97 -2.70 32.62
C GLY A 501 -14.22 -3.92 32.07
N CYS A 502 -12.95 -4.12 32.44
CA CYS A 502 -12.21 -5.31 32.04
C CYS A 502 -12.62 -6.55 32.86
N GLN A 503 -13.25 -7.54 32.23
CA GLN A 503 -13.68 -8.76 32.93
C GLN A 503 -12.53 -9.65 33.44
N VAL A 504 -11.32 -9.51 32.88
CA VAL A 504 -10.14 -10.32 33.26
C VAL A 504 -9.43 -9.72 34.46
N ASP A 505 -9.04 -8.44 34.38
CA ASP A 505 -8.21 -7.80 35.41
C ASP A 505 -8.97 -6.84 36.32
N ARG A 506 -10.28 -6.64 36.07
CA ARG A 506 -11.15 -5.66 36.75
C ARG A 506 -10.64 -4.23 36.76
N LYS A 507 -9.72 -3.88 35.85
CA LYS A 507 -9.25 -2.50 35.66
C LYS A 507 -10.27 -1.68 34.87
N SER A 508 -10.34 -0.40 35.20
CA SER A 508 -11.19 0.59 34.53
C SER A 508 -10.57 1.11 33.22
N THR A 509 -11.38 1.75 32.39
CA THR A 509 -10.98 2.47 31.17
C THR A 509 -11.27 3.95 31.36
N SER A 510 -10.22 4.78 31.24
CA SER A 510 -10.35 6.24 31.24
C SER A 510 -10.63 6.74 29.83
N GLY A 511 -11.63 7.62 29.72
CA GLY A 511 -11.95 8.37 28.52
C GLY A 511 -11.69 9.86 28.73
N SER A 512 -11.09 10.52 27.75
CA SER A 512 -10.91 11.96 27.77
C SER A 512 -11.15 12.55 26.39
N CYS A 513 -11.70 13.76 26.32
CA CYS A 513 -11.70 14.56 25.10
C CYS A 513 -11.43 16.04 25.41
N HIS A 514 -10.68 16.68 24.53
CA HIS A 514 -10.21 18.06 24.70
C HIS A 514 -10.62 18.88 23.49
N PHE A 515 -11.33 19.96 23.74
CA PHE A 515 -11.82 20.88 22.72
C PHE A 515 -11.06 22.21 22.74
N LEU A 516 -10.91 22.81 21.56
CA LEU A 516 -10.61 24.23 21.39
C LEU A 516 -11.85 24.89 20.78
N GLY A 517 -12.63 25.57 21.62
CA GLY A 517 -13.98 26.02 21.31
C GLY A 517 -14.88 24.86 20.89
N GLY A 518 -15.34 24.89 19.63
CA GLY A 518 -16.20 23.85 19.06
C GLY A 518 -15.44 22.73 18.34
N LYS A 519 -14.11 22.66 18.48
CA LYS A 519 -13.25 21.77 17.68
C LYS A 519 -12.59 20.74 18.58
N ILE A 520 -12.83 19.45 18.35
CA ILE A 520 -12.14 18.40 19.09
C ILE A 520 -10.70 18.23 18.58
N VAL A 521 -9.73 18.25 19.49
CA VAL A 521 -8.31 18.23 19.16
C VAL A 521 -7.63 16.98 19.70
N SER A 522 -7.91 16.60 20.94
CA SER A 522 -7.39 15.38 21.55
C SER A 522 -8.53 14.52 22.07
N TRP A 523 -8.37 13.21 21.97
CA TRP A 523 -9.24 12.24 22.62
C TRP A 523 -8.45 10.98 22.96
N SER A 524 -8.84 10.32 24.03
CA SER A 524 -8.21 9.06 24.43
C SER A 524 -9.21 8.11 25.08
N SER A 525 -8.99 6.82 24.85
CA SER A 525 -9.63 5.72 25.57
C SER A 525 -8.51 4.77 25.97
N LYS A 526 -8.16 4.74 27.26
CA LYS A 526 -7.01 3.99 27.77
C LYS A 526 -7.41 3.19 29.01
N LYS A 527 -7.11 1.90 29.00
CA LYS A 527 -7.23 1.05 30.20
C LYS A 527 -6.27 1.57 31.27
N GLN A 528 -6.78 1.76 32.49
CA GLN A 528 -6.01 2.20 33.64
C GLN A 528 -5.00 1.14 34.04
N ASN A 529 -3.86 1.58 34.58
CA ASN A 529 -2.81 0.69 35.08
C ASN A 529 -3.17 0.12 36.46
N CYS A 530 -3.90 0.89 37.28
CA CYS A 530 -4.38 0.52 38.60
C CYS A 530 -5.80 -0.07 38.55
N VAL A 531 -6.14 -0.85 39.58
CA VAL A 531 -7.51 -1.32 39.84
C VAL A 531 -8.11 -0.35 40.84
N SER A 532 -9.20 0.30 40.47
CA SER A 532 -9.91 1.25 41.33
C SER A 532 -10.91 0.51 42.21
N THR A 533 -10.97 0.87 43.49
CA THR A 533 -11.87 0.27 44.48
C THR A 533 -13.22 0.97 44.56
N SER A 534 -13.33 2.16 43.97
CA SER A 534 -14.56 2.94 43.85
C SER A 534 -14.68 3.62 42.48
N THR A 535 -15.89 4.03 42.13
CA THR A 535 -16.16 4.83 40.92
C THR A 535 -15.48 6.20 40.99
N ALA A 536 -15.52 6.84 42.16
CA ALA A 536 -14.87 8.12 42.40
C ALA A 536 -13.35 8.05 42.18
N GLU A 537 -12.70 6.98 42.63
CA GLU A 537 -11.26 6.75 42.40
C GLU A 537 -10.94 6.54 40.92
N ALA A 538 -11.74 5.75 40.19
CA ALA A 538 -11.55 5.53 38.76
C ALA A 538 -11.65 6.84 37.97
N GLU A 539 -12.65 7.67 38.29
CA GLU A 539 -12.85 8.95 37.63
C GLU A 539 -11.78 9.97 38.00
N TYR A 540 -11.33 9.99 39.25
CA TYR A 540 -10.24 10.87 39.67
C TYR A 540 -8.93 10.54 38.92
N VAL A 541 -8.63 9.26 38.72
CA VAL A 541 -7.46 8.83 37.91
C VAL A 541 -7.59 9.26 36.44
N ALA A 542 -8.81 9.22 35.89
CA ALA A 542 -9.09 9.75 34.55
C ALA A 542 -8.90 11.27 34.50
N ALA A 543 -9.42 12.01 35.48
CA ALA A 543 -9.29 13.45 35.59
C ALA A 543 -7.83 13.91 35.70
N ALA A 544 -7.00 13.23 36.50
CA ALA A 544 -5.57 13.54 36.60
C ALA A 544 -4.82 13.35 35.26
N SER A 545 -5.19 12.31 34.50
CA SER A 545 -4.64 12.07 33.16
C SER A 545 -5.11 13.13 32.16
N CYS A 546 -6.39 13.54 32.25
CA CYS A 546 -6.98 14.60 31.44
C CYS A 546 -6.33 15.96 31.71
N CYS A 547 -6.07 16.28 32.99
CA CYS A 547 -5.36 17.48 33.45
C CYS A 547 -3.94 17.56 32.89
N SER A 548 -3.19 16.46 32.96
CA SER A 548 -1.83 16.39 32.42
C SER A 548 -1.80 16.72 30.92
N GLN A 549 -2.78 16.20 30.16
CA GLN A 549 -2.92 16.49 28.74
C GLN A 549 -3.34 17.95 28.49
N ALA A 550 -4.23 18.51 29.31
CA ALA A 550 -4.67 19.90 29.18
C ALA A 550 -3.54 20.90 29.46
N LEU A 551 -2.70 20.66 30.47
CA LEU A 551 -1.52 21.48 30.77
C LEU A 551 -0.47 21.43 29.65
N TRP A 552 -0.26 20.25 29.06
CA TRP A 552 0.58 20.14 27.86
C TRP A 552 0.00 20.97 26.70
N MET A 553 -1.31 20.91 26.46
CA MET A 553 -1.97 21.72 25.43
C MET A 553 -1.85 23.21 25.73
N GLN A 554 -2.01 23.64 26.98
CA GLN A 554 -1.84 25.04 27.40
C GLN A 554 -0.42 25.55 27.09
N THR A 555 0.60 24.73 27.36
CA THR A 555 2.00 25.06 27.01
C THR A 555 2.17 25.25 25.50
N GLN A 556 1.55 24.39 24.69
CA GLN A 556 1.57 24.56 23.22
C GLN A 556 0.79 25.78 22.76
N LEU A 557 -0.33 26.10 23.40
CA LEU A 557 -1.16 27.27 23.06
C LEU A 557 -0.48 28.59 23.42
N HIS A 558 0.42 28.58 24.40
CA HIS A 558 1.27 29.72 24.72
C HIS A 558 2.13 30.15 23.53
N ASP A 559 2.65 29.19 22.74
CA ASP A 559 3.42 29.48 21.51
C ASP A 559 2.57 30.16 20.42
N TYR A 560 1.24 29.94 20.44
CA TYR A 560 0.28 30.64 19.58
C TYR A 560 -0.18 31.99 20.16
N GLY A 561 0.33 32.39 21.32
CA GLY A 561 -0.04 33.63 22.01
C GLY A 561 -1.33 33.56 22.83
N TYR A 562 -1.83 32.36 23.15
CA TYR A 562 -3.03 32.18 23.98
C TYR A 562 -2.64 31.68 25.37
N THR A 563 -2.89 32.51 26.37
CA THR A 563 -2.69 32.15 27.79
C THR A 563 -4.05 31.89 28.44
N PHE A 564 -4.26 30.64 28.86
CA PHE A 564 -5.43 30.28 29.66
C PHE A 564 -5.02 30.28 31.13
N ASN A 565 -5.56 31.19 31.94
CA ASN A 565 -5.17 31.26 33.36
C ASN A 565 -5.78 30.11 34.19
N LYS A 566 -6.97 29.64 33.79
CA LYS A 566 -7.73 28.64 34.54
C LYS A 566 -8.45 27.73 33.57
N ILE A 567 -8.12 26.43 33.59
CA ILE A 567 -8.68 25.45 32.64
C ILE A 567 -9.85 24.71 33.30
N PRO A 568 -11.08 24.78 32.75
CA PRO A 568 -12.24 24.07 33.29
C PRO A 568 -12.26 22.61 32.84
N ILE A 569 -12.02 21.66 33.76
CA ILE A 569 -12.20 20.21 33.54
C ILE A 569 -13.62 19.81 33.89
N LEU A 570 -14.34 19.24 32.93
CA LEU A 570 -15.71 18.75 33.11
C LEU A 570 -15.74 17.26 33.47
N CYS A 571 -16.34 16.93 34.62
CA CYS A 571 -16.48 15.59 35.17
C CYS A 571 -17.89 15.39 35.74
N ASP A 572 -18.46 14.18 35.63
CA ASP A 572 -19.82 13.85 36.04
C ASP A 572 -19.92 13.29 37.47
N ASN A 573 -18.81 13.13 38.20
CA ASN A 573 -18.83 12.64 39.58
C ASN A 573 -18.46 13.71 40.60
N LYS A 574 -19.48 14.10 41.36
CA LYS A 574 -19.36 15.07 42.46
C LYS A 574 -18.37 14.64 43.54
N SER A 575 -18.20 13.34 43.76
CA SER A 575 -17.26 12.83 44.76
C SER A 575 -15.82 13.03 44.30
N ALA A 576 -15.53 12.80 43.02
CA ALA A 576 -14.21 13.06 42.45
C ALA A 576 -13.86 14.56 42.48
N ILE A 577 -14.83 15.43 42.20
CA ILE A 577 -14.70 16.89 42.33
C ILE A 577 -14.41 17.29 43.78
N ALA A 578 -15.20 16.79 44.73
CA ALA A 578 -14.99 17.08 46.15
C ALA A 578 -13.62 16.59 46.66
N ILE A 579 -13.07 15.50 46.14
CA ILE A 579 -11.72 15.02 46.49
C ILE A 579 -10.64 16.01 46.02
N SER A 580 -10.84 16.70 44.89
CA SER A 580 -9.88 17.69 44.41
C SER A 580 -9.88 18.98 45.24
N GLU A 581 -11.02 19.34 45.83
CA GLU A 581 -11.19 20.57 46.62
C GLU A 581 -10.87 20.38 48.11
N ASN A 582 -10.97 19.16 48.65
CA ASN A 582 -10.84 18.92 50.09
C ASN A 582 -9.38 18.65 50.55
N PRO A 583 -8.90 19.34 51.61
CA PRO A 583 -7.56 19.14 52.15
C PRO A 583 -7.39 17.85 52.98
N VAL A 584 -8.47 17.27 53.51
CA VAL A 584 -8.44 16.17 54.50
C VAL A 584 -8.28 14.80 53.84
N GLN A 585 -7.23 14.07 54.22
CA GLN A 585 -6.92 12.73 53.70
C GLN A 585 -7.86 11.65 54.29
N HIS A 586 -8.32 10.73 53.43
CA HIS A 586 -8.65 9.37 53.84
C HIS A 586 -7.46 8.46 53.55
N SER A 587 -6.93 7.84 54.59
CA SER A 587 -5.77 6.95 54.54
C SER A 587 -6.02 5.74 53.65
N LYS A 588 -5.28 5.63 52.52
CA LYS A 588 -4.67 4.42 51.93
C LYS A 588 -4.55 4.54 50.41
N THR A 589 -3.36 4.88 49.88
CA THR A 589 -2.74 4.21 48.70
C THR A 589 -1.40 4.88 48.29
N LYS A 590 -0.26 4.30 48.70
CA LYS A 590 1.09 4.78 48.35
C LYS A 590 1.42 4.85 46.85
N HIS A 591 0.70 4.13 45.98
CA HIS A 591 0.98 4.06 44.54
C HIS A 591 0.18 5.05 43.68
N ILE A 592 -0.82 5.70 44.28
CA ILE A 592 -1.70 6.68 43.59
C ILE A 592 -1.49 8.09 44.15
N ASP A 593 -0.74 8.22 45.26
CA ASP A 593 -0.37 9.47 45.93
C ASP A 593 0.09 10.55 44.96
N ILE A 594 1.01 10.23 44.05
CA ILE A 594 1.56 11.23 43.09
C ILE A 594 0.47 11.78 42.16
N ARG A 595 -0.46 10.94 41.67
CA ARG A 595 -1.55 11.39 40.78
C ARG A 595 -2.63 12.14 41.53
N TYR A 596 -2.91 11.75 42.77
CA TYR A 596 -3.82 12.44 43.69
C TYR A 596 -3.29 13.82 44.06
N HIS A 597 -2.01 13.90 44.42
CA HIS A 597 -1.34 15.15 44.69
C HIS A 597 -1.23 16.02 43.44
N PHE A 598 -0.99 15.44 42.27
CA PHE A 598 -0.85 16.23 41.04
C PHE A 598 -2.11 17.04 40.70
N LEU A 599 -3.26 16.39 40.54
CA LEU A 599 -4.49 17.12 40.16
C LEU A 599 -4.89 18.13 41.24
N LYS A 600 -4.81 17.72 42.51
CA LYS A 600 -5.09 18.58 43.65
C LYS A 600 -4.17 19.80 43.71
N HIS A 601 -2.86 19.61 43.56
CA HIS A 601 -1.89 20.71 43.53
C HIS A 601 -2.21 21.72 42.42
N GLN A 602 -2.61 21.24 41.23
CA GLN A 602 -2.98 22.11 40.12
C GLN A 602 -4.28 22.89 40.37
N VAL A 603 -5.20 22.32 41.14
CA VAL A 603 -6.42 23.02 41.60
C VAL A 603 -6.09 24.03 42.70
N GLU A 604 -5.23 23.66 43.67
CA GLU A 604 -4.77 24.54 44.75
C GLU A 604 -3.96 25.74 44.24
N GLU A 605 -3.12 25.53 43.21
CA GLU A 605 -2.40 26.61 42.50
C GLU A 605 -3.31 27.49 41.65
N GLY A 606 -4.56 27.07 41.40
CA GLY A 606 -5.53 27.80 40.59
C GLY A 606 -5.36 27.65 39.08
N ASN A 607 -4.51 26.73 38.62
CA ASN A 607 -4.27 26.46 37.19
C ASN A 607 -5.47 25.75 36.53
N VAL A 608 -6.21 24.96 37.30
CA VAL A 608 -7.29 24.09 36.82
C VAL A 608 -8.46 24.12 37.79
N ASP A 609 -9.69 24.10 37.27
CA ASP A 609 -10.91 23.90 38.07
C ASP A 609 -11.66 22.66 37.61
N MET A 610 -12.29 21.95 38.55
CA MET A 610 -13.20 20.85 38.22
C MET A 610 -14.66 21.33 38.29
N TYR A 611 -15.39 21.10 37.21
CA TYR A 611 -16.80 21.46 37.09
C TYR A 611 -17.66 20.22 36.86
N PHE A 612 -18.82 20.21 37.52
CA PHE A 612 -19.81 19.14 37.33
C PHE A 612 -20.51 19.29 35.98
N VAL A 613 -20.50 18.23 35.17
CA VAL A 613 -21.31 18.13 33.95
C VAL A 613 -22.41 17.09 34.14
N ASN A 614 -23.62 17.40 33.66
CA ASN A 614 -24.70 16.42 33.65
C ASN A 614 -24.38 15.28 32.67
N ILE A 615 -24.71 14.04 33.04
CA ILE A 615 -24.57 12.82 32.23
C ILE A 615 -25.08 13.04 30.80
N GLU A 616 -26.17 13.80 30.60
CA GLU A 616 -26.72 14.10 29.28
C GLU A 616 -25.76 14.89 28.36
N PHE A 617 -24.84 15.66 28.91
CA PHE A 617 -23.86 16.46 28.17
C PHE A 617 -22.42 15.97 28.34
N GLN A 618 -22.21 14.81 28.98
CA GLN A 618 -20.90 14.20 29.14
C GLN A 618 -20.42 13.62 27.80
N LEU A 619 -19.52 14.34 27.12
CA LEU A 619 -18.99 13.92 25.82
C LEU A 619 -17.96 12.79 25.93
N ALA A 620 -17.33 12.64 27.11
CA ALA A 620 -16.35 11.59 27.34
C ALA A 620 -16.96 10.17 27.42
N ASP A 621 -18.29 10.07 27.61
CA ASP A 621 -19.05 8.81 27.60
C ASP A 621 -18.81 7.99 26.33
N LEU A 622 -18.56 8.66 25.19
CA LEU A 622 -18.30 8.00 23.92
C LEU A 622 -17.06 7.08 23.98
N PHE A 623 -16.11 7.38 24.86
CA PHE A 623 -14.81 6.70 24.95
C PHE A 623 -14.75 5.61 26.02
N THR A 624 -15.77 5.51 26.87
CA THR A 624 -15.81 4.65 28.06
C THR A 624 -16.99 3.67 28.04
N LYS A 625 -18.12 4.05 27.44
CA LYS A 625 -19.39 3.31 27.55
C LYS A 625 -19.85 2.78 26.19
N ALA A 626 -20.50 1.61 26.21
CA ALA A 626 -21.21 1.09 25.05
C ALA A 626 -22.62 1.71 25.01
N LEU A 627 -22.80 2.68 24.12
CA LEU A 627 -24.04 3.48 24.04
C LEU A 627 -25.05 2.90 23.04
N ASP A 628 -26.33 3.21 23.24
CA ASP A 628 -27.39 2.95 22.27
C ASP A 628 -27.26 3.86 21.03
N GLU A 629 -27.91 3.49 19.93
CA GLU A 629 -27.76 4.18 18.64
C GLU A 629 -28.16 5.66 18.70
N LYS A 630 -29.22 6.01 19.45
CA LYS A 630 -29.69 7.40 19.55
C LYS A 630 -28.68 8.25 20.31
N ARG A 631 -28.22 7.76 21.47
CA ARG A 631 -27.22 8.44 22.29
C ARG A 631 -25.87 8.56 21.57
N PHE A 632 -25.44 7.50 20.90
CA PHE A 632 -24.20 7.48 20.12
C PHE A 632 -24.22 8.51 18.99
N THR A 633 -25.34 8.60 18.25
CA THR A 633 -25.49 9.58 17.15
C THR A 633 -25.44 11.02 17.69
N PHE A 634 -26.16 11.29 18.78
CA PHE A 634 -26.14 12.60 19.44
C PHE A 634 -24.73 13.04 19.88
N LEU A 635 -23.97 12.15 20.53
CA LEU A 635 -22.61 12.49 20.98
C LEU A 635 -21.63 12.67 19.82
N ILE A 636 -21.76 11.87 18.76
CA ILE A 636 -20.95 12.01 17.53
C ILE A 636 -21.17 13.40 16.90
N GLU A 637 -22.42 13.84 16.77
CA GLU A 637 -22.74 15.17 16.24
C GLU A 637 -22.15 16.28 17.12
N LYS A 638 -22.22 16.13 18.45
CA LYS A 638 -21.67 17.11 19.40
C LYS A 638 -20.15 17.19 19.41
N ILE A 639 -19.46 16.09 19.11
CA ILE A 639 -18.00 16.07 18.96
C ILE A 639 -17.55 16.70 17.62
N GLY A 640 -18.50 17.03 16.74
CA GLY A 640 -18.22 17.61 15.42
C GLY A 640 -17.92 16.56 14.36
N MET A 641 -18.27 15.29 14.59
CA MET A 641 -18.25 14.28 13.54
C MET A 641 -19.54 14.38 12.72
N THR A 642 -19.43 14.94 11.52
CA THR A 642 -20.57 15.12 10.62
C THR A 642 -20.35 14.36 9.32
N GLY A 643 -21.44 13.90 8.71
CA GLY A 643 -21.41 13.40 7.33
C GLY A 643 -21.13 14.55 6.34
N PRO A 644 -21.07 14.26 5.02
CA PRO A 644 -21.01 15.30 4.02
C PRO A 644 -22.26 16.17 4.20
N LEU A 645 -22.04 17.45 4.50
CA LEU A 645 -23.12 18.44 4.46
C LEU A 645 -23.64 18.46 3.01
N PRO A 646 -24.97 18.46 2.80
CA PRO A 646 -25.56 18.46 1.47
C PRO A 646 -25.18 19.69 0.64
#